data_AF-A0A1P8FGN5-F1
#
_entry.id   AF-A0A1P8FGN5-F1
#
_cell.length_a   1.000
_cell.length_b   1.000
_cell.length_c   1.000
_cell.angle_alpha   90.00
_cell.angle_beta   90.00
_cell.angle_gamma   90.00
#
_symmetry.space_group_name_H-M   'P 1'
#
loop_
_entity.id
_entity.type
_entity.pdbx_description
1 polymer ?
#
loop_
_entity_poly.entity_id
_entity_poly.type
_entity_poly.pdbx_seq_one_letter_code
_entity_poly.pdbx_strand_id
1 'polypeptide(L)'
;MSLHPLLAAGACLFAALLAAPPGHAAPRKYSSDGYQYQIDKAPTWVDAVRLPLVPPGTRWQYVLRDRQIRVDDTPQVYLHAIRKIHDAAGLAEGSSIEIDFDPTYHQLTLHEIRIDRDGKALDRLDPRTVKLLRREKRLEQGSYDGVVTASIQVNDVRAGDVISYRYTLAGGNPVFGKRFASVLAMPAERAPTALLRYRLLHPAARDIRLRAPEWSRVEEVAAPTPGWKERLVSATNVPTWDLPADSPPELTVAQLIQMSEYADWPAVSAWGRSLFPDVPPDAAVKALAESLRAKAPDDAGRALAALEFVQREIRYFSVAFGESTHRPALPARVLERRFGDCKDKSYLLLALFNAMGIPARPVLASQFARGAVQGMLPSPLAFDHVVVAAEVNGETLWLDPTRDRQSGPLAGRVVLRLAAGLPLEAPAGSEIARVPRAAKSTLDAEAIDTITVDSLALPATIRSEVRFRGDFAEALREVFGRPEGAELREKQFDYLARMFGSSLVATGPVTIADQEDGIVIAREFRFDNPWAYPSERMLRFEWGPWLVGDTVQPGLDPSRRHSMDVGWVRNVAHRVRIRFSEPVMSEAARNGASYDGKYFRSRVEMVQERESIEHTTTFEYTADTVERDGLPAHAAKLRELIQASGITLLVSPVPASRSREVIEKMESAAAGRTRGIPAPETRVQATSIAEDIVFTAHLDGGRLAPKNRAAALKRRAFARDYLGKADEALADIRAAATLAPDERSIVIGLAEVHFGRGEFAEAAKVLEKYASETGAVPDLRYKRGRVRFYLGDFNGAAEDFEANARESTGAERQYALLWLQASLASKGVDPVATVRTFDRSDTVRWPYPILQHVLGETDEATLLKAARDPDASTQKSQLCEAYFFAGLKKRIAGDNDGARRLFQSARYTKVTEYTEYRTAGFELERLRGK
;
A
#
# COMPACT_ATOMS: atom_id res chain seq x y z
N MET A 1 36.33 -43.71 -76.26
CA MET A 1 37.80 -43.75 -76.47
C MET A 1 38.27 -42.30 -76.42
N SER A 2 39.23 -41.81 -75.67
CA SER A 2 40.17 -42.29 -74.64
C SER A 2 40.88 -41.02 -74.16
N LEU A 3 41.07 -40.86 -72.85
CA LEU A 3 42.21 -40.24 -72.14
C LEU A 3 43.12 -39.19 -72.86
N HIS A 4 43.24 -38.03 -72.18
CA HIS A 4 44.47 -37.25 -71.84
C HIS A 4 45.85 -37.87 -72.20
N PRO A 5 46.98 -37.09 -72.30
CA PRO A 5 47.30 -35.93 -71.46
C PRO A 5 48.26 -34.79 -71.99
N LEU A 6 48.39 -33.76 -71.14
CA LEU A 6 49.58 -32.97 -70.75
C LEU A 6 50.20 -31.85 -71.63
N LEU A 7 50.29 -30.70 -70.95
CA LEU A 7 51.32 -29.63 -70.96
C LEU A 7 51.54 -28.79 -72.22
N ALA A 8 51.19 -27.51 -72.12
CA ALA A 8 51.87 -26.43 -72.85
C ALA A 8 51.78 -25.10 -72.09
N ALA A 9 52.93 -24.42 -71.99
CA ALA A 9 53.03 -22.98 -71.78
C ALA A 9 53.52 -22.36 -73.11
N GLY A 10 52.97 -21.22 -73.53
CA GLY A 10 53.53 -20.44 -74.65
C GLY A 10 52.54 -19.56 -75.43
N ALA A 11 52.35 -18.33 -74.94
CA ALA A 11 52.12 -17.03 -75.64
C ALA A 11 51.27 -16.92 -76.92
N CYS A 12 50.20 -16.10 -76.91
CA CYS A 12 50.19 -14.70 -77.39
C CYS A 12 48.75 -14.12 -77.56
N LEU A 13 48.60 -12.88 -77.09
CA LEU A 13 47.62 -11.81 -77.38
C LEU A 13 46.16 -12.16 -77.75
N PHE A 14 45.20 -11.69 -76.94
CA PHE A 14 44.03 -10.95 -77.45
C PHE A 14 43.54 -9.91 -76.43
N ALA A 15 43.03 -8.82 -76.96
CA ALA A 15 42.80 -7.52 -76.33
C ALA A 15 41.80 -7.50 -75.16
N ALA A 16 42.04 -6.55 -74.26
CA ALA A 16 41.21 -6.20 -73.12
C ALA A 16 39.87 -5.56 -73.54
N LEU A 17 38.75 -6.16 -73.13
CA LEU A 17 37.56 -5.42 -72.72
C LEU A 17 37.47 -5.51 -71.19
N LEU A 18 37.82 -4.43 -70.52
CA LEU A 18 37.51 -4.21 -69.11
C LEU A 18 35.99 -4.06 -68.97
N ALA A 19 35.31 -5.14 -68.60
CA ALA A 19 33.99 -5.02 -67.99
C ALA A 19 34.18 -4.39 -66.61
N ALA A 20 33.75 -3.15 -66.45
CA ALA A 20 33.65 -2.51 -65.14
C ALA A 20 32.81 -3.40 -64.19
N PRO A 21 33.17 -3.52 -62.91
CA PRO A 21 32.33 -4.22 -61.95
C PRO A 21 30.93 -3.56 -61.93
N PRO A 22 29.84 -4.34 -61.74
CA PRO A 22 28.51 -3.77 -61.66
C PRO A 22 28.50 -2.72 -60.55
N GLY A 23 28.25 -1.46 -60.93
CA GLY A 23 28.18 -0.35 -60.00
C GLY A 23 27.21 -0.67 -58.88
N HIS A 24 27.64 -0.49 -57.64
CA HIS A 24 26.77 -0.53 -56.48
C HIS A 24 25.63 0.47 -56.72
N ALA A 25 24.39 0.00 -56.83
CA ALA A 25 23.25 0.89 -56.91
C ALA A 25 23.25 1.75 -55.63
N ALA A 26 23.19 3.07 -55.80
CA ALA A 26 23.21 4.00 -54.67
C ALA A 26 22.05 3.70 -53.70
N PRO A 27 22.24 3.89 -52.37
CA PRO A 27 21.19 3.70 -51.38
C PRO A 27 19.95 4.52 -51.76
N ARG A 28 18.77 3.88 -51.73
CA ARG A 28 17.52 4.56 -52.05
C ARG A 28 17.10 5.40 -50.84
N LYS A 29 17.03 6.71 -51.04
CA LYS A 29 16.55 7.67 -50.04
C LYS A 29 15.03 7.79 -50.11
N TYR A 30 14.40 7.82 -48.95
CA TYR A 30 12.97 7.99 -48.79
C TYR A 30 12.71 9.12 -47.80
N SER A 31 11.54 9.75 -47.93
CA SER A 31 11.10 10.82 -47.03
C SER A 31 9.70 10.58 -46.53
N SER A 32 9.46 10.87 -45.26
CA SER A 32 8.14 10.97 -44.64
C SER A 32 8.14 12.22 -43.78
N ASP A 33 7.11 13.06 -43.91
CA ASP A 33 6.88 14.24 -43.06
C ASP A 33 8.11 15.16 -42.89
N GLY A 34 8.88 15.35 -43.97
CA GLY A 34 10.05 16.24 -43.99
C GLY A 34 11.36 15.61 -43.49
N TYR A 35 11.32 14.39 -42.96
CA TYR A 35 12.50 13.64 -42.52
C TYR A 35 12.92 12.59 -43.54
N GLN A 36 14.19 12.17 -43.49
CA GLN A 36 14.76 11.23 -44.44
C GLN A 36 15.27 9.96 -43.77
N TYR A 37 15.12 8.84 -44.46
CA TYR A 37 15.75 7.56 -44.12
C TYR A 37 16.20 6.86 -45.41
N GLN A 38 17.02 5.82 -45.26
CA GLN A 38 17.51 5.02 -46.38
C GLN A 38 16.98 3.58 -46.29
N ILE A 39 16.83 2.93 -47.43
CA ILE A 39 16.74 1.47 -47.49
C ILE A 39 17.92 0.97 -48.29
N ASP A 40 18.73 0.12 -47.65
CA ASP A 40 19.90 -0.49 -48.25
C ASP A 40 20.23 -1.81 -47.55
N LYS A 41 21.16 -2.58 -48.11
CA LYS A 41 21.69 -3.80 -47.49
C LYS A 41 22.35 -3.50 -46.15
N ALA A 42 22.34 -4.50 -45.26
CA ALA A 42 23.07 -4.41 -44.00
C ALA A 42 24.58 -4.20 -44.26
N PRO A 43 25.29 -3.42 -43.42
CA PRO A 43 26.72 -3.23 -43.58
C PRO A 43 27.49 -4.56 -43.54
N THR A 44 28.56 -4.67 -44.33
CA THR A 44 29.35 -5.91 -44.46
C THR A 44 30.13 -6.30 -43.20
N TRP A 45 30.31 -5.37 -42.26
CA TRP A 45 30.98 -5.63 -40.98
C TRP A 45 30.06 -6.31 -39.96
N VAL A 46 28.75 -6.37 -40.21
CA VAL A 46 27.76 -7.01 -39.33
C VAL A 46 27.97 -8.51 -39.32
N ASP A 47 28.06 -9.08 -38.12
CA ASP A 47 28.21 -10.52 -37.94
C ASP A 47 26.84 -11.21 -37.81
N ALA A 48 26.65 -12.33 -38.50
CA ALA A 48 25.36 -13.03 -38.51
C ALA A 48 25.22 -13.96 -37.30
N VAL A 49 24.08 -13.90 -36.60
CA VAL A 49 23.84 -14.70 -35.39
C VAL A 49 23.05 -15.97 -35.72
N ARG A 50 23.50 -17.11 -35.19
CA ARG A 50 22.72 -18.35 -35.19
C ARG A 50 21.66 -18.29 -34.08
N LEU A 51 20.41 -18.51 -34.44
CA LEU A 51 19.29 -18.41 -33.50
C LEU A 51 19.23 -19.61 -32.54
N PRO A 52 18.91 -19.40 -31.26
CA PRO A 52 18.65 -20.49 -30.32
C PRO A 52 17.27 -21.12 -30.59
N LEU A 53 17.04 -22.30 -30.00
CA LEU A 53 15.68 -22.82 -29.80
C LEU A 53 14.96 -21.92 -28.78
N VAL A 54 13.70 -21.61 -29.06
CA VAL A 54 12.89 -20.68 -28.26
C VAL A 54 12.10 -21.48 -27.21
N PRO A 55 12.29 -21.25 -25.91
CA PRO A 55 11.46 -21.86 -24.89
C PRO A 55 10.00 -21.37 -25.01
N PRO A 56 8.98 -22.19 -24.75
CA PRO A 56 7.60 -21.72 -24.67
C PRO A 56 7.40 -20.90 -23.39
N GLY A 57 6.76 -19.72 -23.49
CA GLY A 57 6.35 -18.96 -22.32
C GLY A 57 6.22 -17.46 -22.58
N THR A 58 5.05 -16.90 -22.24
CA THR A 58 4.55 -15.52 -22.44
C THR A 58 3.73 -15.26 -23.72
N ARG A 59 2.98 -14.15 -23.75
CA ARG A 59 2.09 -13.71 -24.86
C ARG A 59 2.87 -13.39 -26.14
N TRP A 60 4.07 -12.84 -25.98
CA TRP A 60 5.07 -12.63 -27.03
C TRP A 60 6.46 -12.51 -26.40
N GLN A 61 7.52 -12.84 -27.14
CA GLN A 61 8.90 -12.74 -26.65
C GLN A 61 9.90 -12.36 -27.73
N TYR A 62 11.08 -11.88 -27.32
CA TYR A 62 12.22 -11.74 -28.22
C TYR A 62 12.92 -13.08 -28.40
N VAL A 63 12.99 -13.58 -29.64
CA VAL A 63 13.88 -14.69 -30.01
C VAL A 63 15.32 -14.22 -30.08
N LEU A 64 15.53 -13.01 -30.61
CA LEU A 64 16.84 -12.37 -30.73
C LEU A 64 16.73 -10.88 -30.43
N ARG A 65 17.67 -10.38 -29.65
CA ARG A 65 18.05 -8.96 -29.57
C ARG A 65 19.54 -8.86 -29.80
N ASP A 66 19.95 -8.57 -31.03
CA ASP A 66 21.34 -8.38 -31.42
C ASP A 66 21.59 -6.91 -31.75
N ARG A 67 22.50 -6.27 -31.01
CA ARG A 67 22.93 -4.90 -31.26
C ARG A 67 24.43 -4.87 -31.45
N GLN A 68 24.87 -4.44 -32.63
CA GLN A 68 26.29 -4.39 -32.98
C GLN A 68 26.71 -2.93 -33.16
N ILE A 69 27.81 -2.56 -32.53
CA ILE A 69 28.33 -1.21 -32.50
C ILE A 69 29.71 -1.25 -33.14
N ARG A 70 29.90 -0.48 -34.21
CA ARG A 70 31.19 -0.23 -34.83
C ARG A 70 31.62 1.19 -34.52
N VAL A 71 32.76 1.35 -33.86
CA VAL A 71 33.28 2.66 -33.43
C VAL A 71 34.52 3.02 -34.25
N ASP A 72 34.35 3.84 -35.28
CA ASP A 72 35.43 4.53 -36.00
C ASP A 72 35.21 6.05 -35.95
N ASP A 73 35.52 6.78 -37.02
CA ASP A 73 35.25 8.22 -37.13
C ASP A 73 33.75 8.54 -37.15
N THR A 74 32.90 7.64 -37.65
CA THR A 74 31.44 7.77 -37.67
C THR A 74 30.82 6.52 -37.06
N PRO A 75 30.52 6.52 -35.75
CA PRO A 75 30.02 5.33 -35.08
C PRO A 75 28.73 4.83 -35.74
N GLN A 76 28.59 3.51 -35.85
CA GLN A 76 27.41 2.86 -36.42
C GLN A 76 26.82 1.89 -35.40
N VAL A 77 25.51 1.95 -35.23
CA VAL A 77 24.73 1.03 -34.40
C VAL A 77 23.79 0.25 -35.30
N TYR A 78 24.10 -1.02 -35.52
CA TYR A 78 23.21 -1.98 -36.17
C TYR A 78 22.35 -2.67 -35.11
N LEU A 79 21.07 -2.87 -35.40
CA LEU A 79 20.15 -3.66 -34.57
C LEU A 79 19.44 -4.71 -35.43
N HIS A 80 19.39 -5.94 -34.93
CA HIS A 80 18.55 -7.02 -35.43
C HIS A 80 17.70 -7.56 -34.28
N ALA A 81 16.38 -7.48 -34.42
CA ALA A 81 15.45 -8.06 -33.47
C ALA A 81 14.53 -9.06 -34.16
N ILE A 82 14.27 -10.16 -33.46
CA ILE A 82 13.32 -11.18 -33.87
C ILE A 82 12.34 -11.38 -32.72
N ARG A 83 11.04 -11.28 -33.01
CA ARG A 83 9.93 -11.43 -32.05
C ARG A 83 9.09 -12.63 -32.43
N LYS A 84 8.67 -13.44 -31.46
CA LYS A 84 7.66 -14.48 -31.62
C LYS A 84 6.37 -14.00 -30.97
N ILE A 85 5.27 -13.96 -31.74
CA ILE A 85 3.93 -13.68 -31.20
C ILE A 85 3.27 -15.02 -30.90
N HIS A 86 2.88 -15.26 -29.64
CA HIS A 86 2.29 -16.55 -29.25
C HIS A 86 0.77 -16.55 -29.36
N ASP A 87 0.11 -15.46 -28.92
CA ASP A 87 -1.34 -15.37 -28.86
C ASP A 87 -1.88 -14.01 -29.35
N ALA A 88 -3.21 -13.87 -29.34
CA ALA A 88 -3.88 -12.65 -29.79
C ALA A 88 -3.60 -11.44 -28.89
N ALA A 89 -3.37 -11.63 -27.59
CA ALA A 89 -3.05 -10.52 -26.68
C ALA A 89 -1.65 -9.95 -26.99
N GLY A 90 -0.71 -10.80 -27.41
CA GLY A 90 0.62 -10.37 -27.87
C GLY A 90 0.62 -9.56 -29.16
N LEU A 91 -0.46 -9.57 -29.96
CA LEU A 91 -0.54 -8.80 -31.21
C LEU A 91 -0.52 -7.29 -30.98
N ALA A 92 -1.21 -6.81 -29.94
CA ALA A 92 -1.32 -5.38 -29.65
C ALA A 92 0.05 -4.77 -29.29
N GLU A 93 0.88 -5.51 -28.56
CA GLU A 93 2.18 -5.03 -28.07
C GLU A 93 3.35 -5.39 -29.00
N GLY A 94 3.30 -6.54 -29.66
CA GLY A 94 4.44 -7.11 -30.39
C GLY A 94 4.52 -6.74 -31.87
N SER A 95 3.43 -6.24 -32.47
CA SER A 95 3.29 -6.05 -33.93
C SER A 95 3.80 -4.71 -34.48
N SER A 96 4.04 -3.72 -33.62
CA SER A 96 4.55 -2.39 -34.02
C SER A 96 6.06 -2.29 -33.85
N ILE A 97 6.73 -1.62 -34.78
CA ILE A 97 8.16 -1.31 -34.72
C ILE A 97 8.30 0.20 -34.55
N GLU A 98 9.04 0.61 -33.52
CA GLU A 98 9.37 2.00 -33.24
C GLU A 98 10.90 2.13 -33.16
N ILE A 99 11.46 3.07 -33.94
CA ILE A 99 12.89 3.36 -33.97
C ILE A 99 13.09 4.85 -33.71
N ASP A 100 13.64 5.19 -32.55
CA ASP A 100 13.92 6.57 -32.16
C ASP A 100 15.35 6.97 -32.58
N PHE A 101 15.51 8.13 -33.23
CA PHE A 101 16.80 8.69 -33.62
C PHE A 101 16.75 10.24 -33.71
N ASP A 102 17.90 10.89 -33.54
CA ASP A 102 18.04 12.33 -33.79
C ASP A 102 18.51 12.56 -35.23
N PRO A 103 17.70 13.19 -36.10
CA PRO A 103 18.03 13.37 -37.51
C PRO A 103 19.16 14.38 -37.75
N THR A 104 19.58 15.16 -36.75
CA THR A 104 20.66 16.16 -36.88
C THR A 104 22.05 15.52 -36.93
N TYR A 105 22.21 14.33 -36.34
CA TYR A 105 23.47 13.60 -36.32
C TYR A 105 23.34 12.09 -36.52
N HIS A 106 22.14 11.53 -36.66
CA HIS A 106 21.94 10.14 -37.09
C HIS A 106 21.34 10.04 -38.49
N GLN A 107 21.88 9.11 -39.28
CA GLN A 107 21.25 8.60 -40.49
C GLN A 107 20.64 7.23 -40.20
N LEU A 108 19.31 7.11 -40.35
CA LEU A 108 18.60 5.83 -40.30
C LEU A 108 18.66 5.10 -41.65
N THR A 109 19.04 3.84 -41.62
CA THR A 109 18.97 2.90 -42.75
C THR A 109 18.21 1.64 -42.34
N LEU A 110 17.08 1.35 -42.99
CA LEU A 110 16.34 0.11 -42.81
C LEU A 110 16.88 -0.98 -43.75
N HIS A 111 17.00 -2.22 -43.27
CA HIS A 111 17.55 -3.33 -44.04
C HIS A 111 16.54 -4.45 -44.30
N GLU A 112 15.68 -4.75 -43.32
CA GLU A 112 14.69 -5.83 -43.41
C GLU A 112 13.53 -5.56 -42.46
N ILE A 113 12.31 -5.87 -42.91
CA ILE A 113 11.14 -6.15 -42.05
C ILE A 113 10.44 -7.36 -42.68
N ARG A 114 10.32 -8.45 -41.93
CA ARG A 114 9.90 -9.74 -42.45
C ARG A 114 9.04 -10.49 -41.45
N ILE A 115 8.04 -11.21 -41.94
CA ILE A 115 7.26 -12.18 -41.16
C ILE A 115 7.64 -13.58 -41.62
N ASP A 116 8.00 -14.47 -40.70
CA ASP A 116 8.11 -15.91 -40.95
C ASP A 116 6.83 -16.61 -40.41
N ARG A 117 6.04 -17.18 -41.32
CA ARG A 117 4.77 -17.89 -41.04
C ARG A 117 4.79 -19.26 -41.71
N ASP A 118 4.58 -20.32 -40.95
CA ASP A 118 4.54 -21.71 -41.45
C ASP A 118 5.73 -22.07 -42.35
N GLY A 119 6.93 -21.60 -41.98
CA GLY A 119 8.17 -21.83 -42.74
C GLY A 119 8.33 -20.95 -43.99
N LYS A 120 7.40 -20.03 -44.28
CA LYS A 120 7.48 -19.08 -45.39
C LYS A 120 7.89 -17.70 -44.89
N ALA A 121 8.91 -17.13 -45.54
CA ALA A 121 9.36 -15.76 -45.33
C ALA A 121 8.53 -14.79 -46.19
N LEU A 122 7.88 -13.83 -45.55
CA LEU A 122 7.06 -12.79 -46.16
C LEU A 122 7.74 -11.43 -45.95
N ASP A 123 8.19 -10.80 -47.04
CA ASP A 123 8.72 -9.43 -46.98
C ASP A 123 7.59 -8.44 -46.64
N ARG A 124 7.87 -7.58 -45.67
CA ARG A 124 6.97 -6.56 -45.12
C ARG A 124 7.63 -5.19 -45.03
N LEU A 125 8.83 -5.00 -45.59
CA LEU A 125 9.46 -3.68 -45.69
C LEU A 125 8.86 -2.89 -46.86
N ASP A 126 7.75 -2.22 -46.60
CA ASP A 126 7.13 -1.29 -47.56
C ASP A 126 7.45 0.16 -47.17
N PRO A 127 8.16 0.93 -48.01
CA PRO A 127 8.46 2.33 -47.72
C PRO A 127 7.22 3.18 -47.40
N ARG A 128 6.04 2.81 -47.93
CA ARG A 128 4.78 3.55 -47.75
C ARG A 128 4.22 3.42 -46.32
N THR A 129 4.58 2.36 -45.60
CA THR A 129 4.13 2.11 -44.22
C THR A 129 5.07 2.70 -43.18
N VAL A 130 6.27 3.14 -43.57
CA VAL A 130 7.22 3.81 -42.68
C VAL A 130 6.79 5.25 -42.49
N LYS A 131 6.34 5.59 -41.27
CA LYS A 131 5.99 6.96 -40.90
C LYS A 131 7.09 7.54 -40.02
N LEU A 132 7.74 8.60 -40.48
CA LEU A 132 8.70 9.33 -39.66
C LEU A 132 7.94 10.42 -38.91
N LEU A 133 7.67 10.16 -37.64
CA LEU A 133 6.85 11.02 -36.81
C LEU A 133 7.75 11.73 -35.80
N ARG A 134 7.65 13.05 -35.80
CA ARG A 134 8.20 13.85 -34.71
C ARG A 134 7.27 13.71 -33.50
N ARG A 135 7.60 12.79 -32.60
CA ARG A 135 6.85 12.56 -31.37
C ARG A 135 7.60 13.26 -30.25
N GLU A 136 7.27 14.53 -30.02
CA GLU A 136 7.76 15.28 -28.86
C GLU A 136 7.10 14.74 -27.59
N LYS A 137 7.48 13.52 -27.17
CA LYS A 137 6.86 12.75 -26.09
C LYS A 137 6.86 13.50 -24.74
N ARG A 138 7.69 14.54 -24.61
CA ARG A 138 7.89 15.33 -23.41
C ARG A 138 7.53 16.81 -23.58
N LEU A 139 6.81 17.18 -24.65
CA LEU A 139 6.42 18.58 -24.90
C LEU A 139 5.58 19.14 -23.74
N GLU A 140 4.64 18.32 -23.26
CA GLU A 140 3.72 18.69 -22.17
C GLU A 140 4.44 18.76 -20.81
N GLN A 141 5.65 18.19 -20.75
CA GLN A 141 6.60 18.31 -19.63
C GLN A 141 7.62 19.44 -19.84
N GLY A 142 7.40 20.31 -20.85
CA GLY A 142 8.27 21.44 -21.16
C GLY A 142 9.58 21.04 -21.83
N SER A 143 9.65 19.94 -22.57
CA SER A 143 10.88 19.51 -23.25
C SER A 143 10.64 19.30 -24.75
N TYR A 144 11.55 19.87 -25.54
CA TYR A 144 11.62 19.77 -26.99
C TYR A 144 12.98 19.16 -27.34
N ASP A 145 13.01 17.90 -27.77
CA ASP A 145 14.26 17.14 -27.94
C ASP A 145 14.57 16.75 -29.40
N GLY A 146 13.60 16.91 -30.31
CA GLY A 146 13.86 16.70 -31.73
C GLY A 146 14.01 15.26 -32.17
N VAL A 147 13.70 14.31 -31.28
CA VAL A 147 13.73 12.90 -31.62
C VAL A 147 12.65 12.61 -32.66
N VAL A 148 13.06 11.92 -33.72
CA VAL A 148 12.17 11.39 -34.76
C VAL A 148 11.99 9.90 -34.52
N THR A 149 10.74 9.46 -34.50
CA THR A 149 10.37 8.05 -34.39
C THR A 149 9.99 7.54 -35.78
N ALA A 150 10.71 6.55 -36.31
CA ALA A 150 10.18 5.73 -37.38
C ALA A 150 9.15 4.75 -36.80
N SER A 151 7.86 5.04 -37.03
CA SER A 151 6.73 4.21 -36.62
C SER A 151 6.28 3.35 -37.79
N ILE A 152 6.33 2.04 -37.59
CA ILE A 152 6.03 1.05 -38.62
C ILE A 152 5.04 0.04 -38.05
N GLN A 153 3.81 0.09 -38.54
CA GLN A 153 2.83 -0.96 -38.27
C GLN A 153 3.08 -2.11 -39.24
N VAL A 154 3.47 -3.26 -38.72
CA VAL A 154 3.69 -4.44 -39.57
C VAL A 154 2.32 -4.98 -39.99
N ASN A 155 2.08 -5.05 -41.30
CA ASN A 155 0.79 -5.51 -41.86
C ASN A 155 0.66 -7.05 -41.81
N ASP A 156 -0.57 -7.52 -41.56
CA ASP A 156 -0.93 -8.94 -41.54
C ASP A 156 -0.07 -9.76 -40.56
N VAL A 157 0.06 -9.30 -39.30
CA VAL A 157 0.64 -10.09 -38.20
C VAL A 157 -0.45 -10.95 -37.56
N ARG A 158 -0.16 -12.22 -37.31
CA ARG A 158 -1.05 -13.21 -36.69
C ARG A 158 -0.38 -13.90 -35.51
N ALA A 159 -1.18 -14.45 -34.60
CA ALA A 159 -0.67 -15.33 -33.56
C ALA A 159 0.08 -16.51 -34.19
N GLY A 160 1.26 -16.82 -33.67
CA GLY A 160 2.18 -17.81 -34.24
C GLY A 160 3.24 -17.22 -35.18
N ASP A 161 3.13 -15.97 -35.62
CA ASP A 161 4.13 -15.36 -36.49
C ASP A 161 5.45 -15.05 -35.77
N VAL A 162 6.54 -15.05 -36.56
CA VAL A 162 7.84 -14.52 -36.16
C VAL A 162 8.11 -13.25 -36.96
N ILE A 163 8.38 -12.14 -36.29
CA ILE A 163 8.69 -10.85 -36.92
C ILE A 163 10.20 -10.61 -36.80
N SER A 164 10.91 -10.45 -37.92
CA SER A 164 12.33 -10.06 -37.99
C SER A 164 12.44 -8.63 -38.52
N TYR A 165 13.22 -7.77 -37.86
CA TYR A 165 13.54 -6.45 -38.40
C TYR A 165 14.98 -6.03 -38.11
N ARG A 166 15.56 -5.28 -39.04
CA ARG A 166 16.97 -4.87 -39.02
C ARG A 166 17.14 -3.42 -39.49
N TYR A 167 17.95 -2.65 -38.78
CA TYR A 167 18.30 -1.29 -39.16
C TYR A 167 19.69 -0.89 -38.66
N THR A 168 20.23 0.18 -39.23
CA THR A 168 21.46 0.85 -38.78
C THR A 168 21.19 2.32 -38.51
N LEU A 169 21.75 2.83 -37.41
CA LEU A 169 21.92 4.26 -37.14
C LEU A 169 23.39 4.61 -37.30
N ALA A 170 23.73 5.50 -38.22
CA ALA A 170 25.09 5.98 -38.43
C ALA A 170 25.23 7.43 -37.95
N GLY A 171 26.29 7.71 -37.20
CA GLY A 171 26.60 9.01 -36.62
C GLY A 171 26.48 9.02 -35.09
N GLY A 172 26.87 10.14 -34.49
CA GLY A 172 26.88 10.31 -33.04
C GLY A 172 26.84 11.79 -32.68
N ASN A 173 26.46 12.10 -31.45
CA ASN A 173 26.30 13.48 -31.03
C ASN A 173 27.67 14.21 -31.05
N PRO A 174 27.80 15.31 -31.80
CA PRO A 174 29.07 16.03 -31.92
C PRO A 174 29.60 16.60 -30.60
N VAL A 175 28.75 16.73 -29.57
CA VAL A 175 29.14 17.25 -28.25
C VAL A 175 30.21 16.41 -27.54
N PHE A 176 30.35 15.13 -27.91
CA PHE A 176 31.40 14.25 -27.37
C PHE A 176 32.74 14.36 -28.14
N GLY A 177 32.79 15.17 -29.19
CA GLY A 177 33.96 15.29 -30.05
C GLY A 177 34.35 13.95 -30.67
N LYS A 178 35.64 13.60 -30.59
CA LYS A 178 36.15 12.31 -31.11
C LYS A 178 35.95 11.13 -30.16
N ARG A 179 35.50 11.38 -28.92
CA ARG A 179 35.35 10.33 -27.90
C ARG A 179 34.00 9.62 -28.02
N PHE A 180 34.00 8.32 -27.76
CA PHE A 180 32.83 7.47 -27.74
C PHE A 180 32.39 7.17 -26.30
N ALA A 181 31.09 7.31 -26.06
CA ALA A 181 30.42 6.86 -24.86
C ALA A 181 29.06 6.28 -25.24
N SER A 182 28.65 5.20 -24.59
CA SER A 182 27.34 4.60 -24.77
C SER A 182 26.90 3.92 -23.48
N VAL A 183 25.64 4.15 -23.10
CA VAL A 183 24.98 3.43 -22.01
C VAL A 183 23.73 2.78 -22.58
N LEU A 184 23.58 1.48 -22.35
CA LEU A 184 22.48 0.69 -22.86
C LEU A 184 21.63 0.20 -21.68
N ALA A 185 20.44 0.79 -21.55
CA ALA A 185 19.38 0.22 -20.72
C ALA A 185 18.88 -1.11 -21.32
N MET A 186 18.35 -1.99 -20.48
CA MET A 186 18.02 -3.35 -20.90
C MET A 186 16.73 -3.44 -21.73
N PRO A 187 16.74 -4.08 -22.92
CA PRO A 187 15.54 -4.27 -23.74
C PRO A 187 14.48 -5.20 -23.14
N ALA A 188 14.86 -6.00 -22.14
CA ALA A 188 14.00 -7.01 -21.54
C ALA A 188 12.92 -6.42 -20.61
N GLU A 189 12.73 -5.10 -20.59
CA GLU A 189 11.62 -4.43 -19.89
C GLU A 189 10.24 -4.78 -20.47
N ARG A 190 10.17 -5.11 -21.78
CA ARG A 190 8.87 -5.36 -22.44
C ARG A 190 8.48 -6.83 -22.56
N ALA A 191 9.46 -7.73 -22.67
CA ALA A 191 9.24 -9.16 -22.86
C ALA A 191 10.55 -9.96 -22.61
N PRO A 192 10.47 -11.25 -22.26
CA PRO A 192 11.64 -12.09 -22.10
C PRO A 192 12.42 -12.22 -23.42
N THR A 193 13.73 -12.49 -23.33
CA THR A 193 14.64 -12.56 -24.47
C THR A 193 15.42 -13.88 -24.48
N ALA A 194 15.21 -14.70 -25.52
CA ALA A 194 15.88 -16.01 -25.65
C ALA A 194 17.39 -15.87 -25.91
N LEU A 195 17.80 -14.96 -26.80
CA LEU A 195 19.21 -14.59 -26.99
C LEU A 195 19.37 -13.08 -27.04
N LEU A 196 20.13 -12.56 -26.08
CA LEU A 196 20.60 -11.19 -26.03
C LEU A 196 22.07 -11.16 -26.47
N ARG A 197 22.40 -10.26 -27.39
CA ARG A 197 23.75 -10.12 -27.93
C ARG A 197 24.09 -8.66 -28.17
N TYR A 198 25.23 -8.23 -27.65
CA TYR A 198 25.86 -6.95 -27.96
C TYR A 198 27.27 -7.17 -28.45
N ARG A 199 27.62 -6.56 -29.58
CA ARG A 199 28.95 -6.65 -30.16
C ARG A 199 29.55 -5.26 -30.25
N LEU A 200 30.79 -5.11 -29.79
CA LEU A 200 31.56 -3.87 -29.89
C LEU A 200 32.80 -4.13 -30.74
N LEU A 201 32.88 -3.46 -31.88
CA LEU A 201 33.98 -3.54 -32.84
C LEU A 201 34.65 -2.15 -32.96
N HIS A 202 35.93 -2.03 -32.63
CA HIS A 202 36.65 -0.74 -32.66
C HIS A 202 38.14 -0.91 -33.00
N PRO A 203 38.84 0.12 -33.51
CA PRO A 203 40.30 0.09 -33.67
C PRO A 203 41.01 -0.22 -32.36
N ALA A 204 42.05 -1.05 -32.40
CA ALA A 204 42.80 -1.47 -31.22
C ALA A 204 43.49 -0.32 -30.48
N ALA A 205 43.79 0.78 -31.20
CA ALA A 205 44.36 2.01 -30.65
C ALA A 205 43.39 2.85 -29.81
N ARG A 206 42.08 2.59 -29.90
CA ARG A 206 41.05 3.26 -29.10
C ARG A 206 40.78 2.46 -27.83
N ASP A 207 41.00 3.07 -26.67
CA ASP A 207 40.73 2.45 -25.38
C ASP A 207 39.28 2.68 -24.94
N ILE A 208 38.40 1.77 -25.33
CA ILE A 208 36.99 1.78 -24.90
C ILE A 208 36.87 0.82 -23.71
N ARG A 209 36.50 1.30 -22.53
CA ARG A 209 36.16 0.41 -21.41
C ARG A 209 34.74 -0.12 -21.58
N LEU A 210 34.52 -1.36 -21.15
CA LEU A 210 33.24 -2.06 -21.20
C LEU A 210 32.92 -2.61 -19.81
N ARG A 211 31.72 -2.31 -19.33
CA ARG A 211 31.12 -2.94 -18.14
C ARG A 211 29.80 -3.54 -18.54
N ALA A 212 29.54 -4.76 -18.11
CA ALA A 212 28.30 -5.48 -18.38
C ALA A 212 27.78 -6.13 -17.08
N PRO A 213 26.48 -6.49 -17.02
CA PRO A 213 25.90 -7.15 -15.86
C PRO A 213 26.52 -8.53 -15.58
N GLU A 214 26.54 -8.95 -14.31
CA GLU A 214 27.13 -10.23 -13.88
C GLU A 214 26.45 -11.47 -14.48
N TRP A 215 25.16 -11.38 -14.81
CA TRP A 215 24.42 -12.48 -15.46
C TRP A 215 24.76 -12.63 -16.95
N SER A 216 25.53 -11.69 -17.53
CA SER A 216 25.94 -11.73 -18.92
C SER A 216 27.37 -12.26 -19.07
N ARG A 217 27.65 -12.87 -20.22
CA ARG A 217 28.99 -13.35 -20.58
C ARG A 217 29.68 -12.30 -21.45
N VAL A 218 30.89 -11.91 -21.05
CA VAL A 218 31.76 -11.02 -21.84
C VAL A 218 32.91 -11.82 -22.42
N GLU A 219 33.12 -11.72 -23.74
CA GLU A 219 34.17 -12.42 -24.47
C GLU A 219 34.94 -11.43 -25.36
N GLU A 220 36.26 -11.56 -25.42
CA GLU A 220 37.07 -10.95 -26.48
C GLU A 220 37.22 -12.00 -27.59
N VAL A 221 36.85 -11.64 -28.81
CA VAL A 221 36.85 -12.55 -29.96
C VAL A 221 37.78 -12.00 -31.05
N ALA A 222 38.23 -12.87 -31.95
CA ALA A 222 39.08 -12.47 -33.05
C ALA A 222 38.34 -11.46 -33.95
N ALA A 223 38.87 -10.25 -34.07
CA ALA A 223 38.26 -9.22 -34.91
C ALA A 223 38.38 -9.60 -36.40
N PRO A 224 37.34 -9.35 -37.22
CA PRO A 224 37.34 -9.66 -38.64
C PRO A 224 38.27 -8.75 -39.47
N THR A 225 38.85 -7.73 -38.84
CA THR A 225 39.71 -6.74 -39.49
C THR A 225 41.01 -6.61 -38.70
N PRO A 226 42.20 -6.77 -39.34
CA PRO A 226 43.48 -6.56 -38.67
C PRO A 226 43.58 -5.18 -38.03
N GLY A 227 44.14 -5.09 -36.82
CA GLY A 227 44.27 -3.84 -36.07
C GLY A 227 42.98 -3.38 -35.35
N TRP A 228 41.93 -4.21 -35.32
CA TRP A 228 40.70 -3.97 -34.58
C TRP A 228 40.58 -4.92 -33.39
N LYS A 229 39.79 -4.50 -32.40
CA LYS A 229 39.34 -5.28 -31.25
C LYS A 229 37.85 -5.55 -31.36
N GLU A 230 37.45 -6.75 -30.98
CA GLU A 230 36.06 -7.16 -30.91
C GLU A 230 35.73 -7.74 -29.54
N ARG A 231 34.69 -7.21 -28.91
CA ARG A 231 34.14 -7.74 -27.66
C ARG A 231 32.67 -8.06 -27.81
N LEU A 232 32.26 -9.18 -27.23
CA LEU A 232 30.90 -9.68 -27.24
C LEU A 232 30.35 -9.75 -25.82
N VAL A 233 29.16 -9.18 -25.62
CA VAL A 233 28.35 -9.40 -24.42
C VAL A 233 27.14 -10.24 -24.84
N SER A 234 26.92 -11.38 -24.21
CA SER A 234 25.78 -12.23 -24.55
C SER A 234 25.14 -12.87 -23.33
N ALA A 235 23.86 -13.19 -23.45
CA ALA A 235 23.12 -13.96 -22.47
C ALA A 235 21.97 -14.72 -23.14
N THR A 236 21.62 -15.87 -22.56
CA THR A 236 20.50 -16.70 -23.00
C THR A 236 19.39 -16.68 -21.95
N ASN A 237 18.14 -16.80 -22.40
CA ASN A 237 16.96 -16.88 -21.54
C ASN A 237 16.87 -15.74 -20.50
N VAL A 238 17.09 -14.50 -20.94
CA VAL A 238 17.01 -13.32 -20.08
C VAL A 238 15.54 -13.05 -19.72
N PRO A 239 15.18 -13.04 -18.43
CA PRO A 239 13.81 -12.79 -18.00
C PRO A 239 13.42 -11.32 -18.22
N THR A 240 12.13 -11.03 -18.11
CA THR A 240 11.66 -9.65 -17.95
C THR A 240 12.02 -9.15 -16.57
N TRP A 241 12.63 -7.96 -16.50
CA TRP A 241 13.00 -7.32 -15.25
C TRP A 241 11.91 -6.33 -14.87
N ASP A 242 11.19 -6.62 -13.78
CA ASP A 242 10.20 -5.73 -13.18
C ASP A 242 10.68 -5.39 -11.76
N LEU A 243 11.44 -4.30 -11.65
CA LEU A 243 11.95 -3.82 -10.36
C LEU A 243 10.87 -2.94 -9.72
N PRO A 244 10.47 -3.21 -8.46
CA PRO A 244 9.60 -2.31 -7.71
C PRO A 244 10.13 -0.88 -7.68
N ALA A 245 9.24 0.12 -7.64
CA ALA A 245 9.60 1.54 -7.70
C ALA A 245 10.54 2.02 -6.57
N ASP A 246 10.57 1.29 -5.46
CA ASP A 246 11.45 1.51 -4.31
C ASP A 246 12.67 0.57 -4.29
N SER A 247 13.06 0.06 -5.46
CA SER A 247 14.34 -0.63 -5.62
C SER A 247 15.50 0.38 -5.55
N PRO A 248 16.60 0.06 -4.84
CA PRO A 248 17.80 0.88 -4.85
C PRO A 248 18.31 1.14 -6.28
N PRO A 249 18.69 2.38 -6.63
CA PRO A 249 19.21 2.72 -7.96
C PRO A 249 20.38 1.83 -8.42
N GLU A 250 21.16 1.29 -7.48
CA GLU A 250 22.27 0.37 -7.70
C GLU A 250 21.83 -0.90 -8.45
N LEU A 251 20.62 -1.40 -8.17
CA LEU A 251 20.09 -2.59 -8.86
C LEU A 251 19.88 -2.32 -10.35
N THR A 252 19.38 -1.14 -10.69
CA THR A 252 19.16 -0.70 -12.07
C THR A 252 20.49 -0.41 -12.77
N VAL A 253 21.42 0.28 -12.10
CA VAL A 253 22.76 0.57 -12.61
C VAL A 253 23.54 -0.72 -12.90
N ALA A 254 23.38 -1.75 -12.06
CA ALA A 254 23.99 -3.06 -12.27
C ALA A 254 23.48 -3.80 -13.52
N GLN A 255 22.31 -3.42 -14.06
CA GLN A 255 21.76 -3.99 -15.30
C GLN A 255 22.27 -3.31 -16.57
N LEU A 256 23.00 -2.19 -16.48
CA LEU A 256 23.43 -1.43 -17.64
C LEU A 256 24.66 -2.06 -18.32
N ILE A 257 24.65 -2.06 -19.65
CA ILE A 257 25.90 -2.24 -20.43
C ILE A 257 26.46 -0.84 -20.72
N GLN A 258 27.69 -0.61 -20.27
CA GLN A 258 28.33 0.70 -20.29
C GLN A 258 29.61 0.63 -21.11
N MET A 259 29.81 1.61 -21.99
CA MET A 259 30.98 1.74 -22.83
C MET A 259 31.48 3.18 -22.77
N SER A 260 32.79 3.38 -22.54
CA SER A 260 33.33 4.75 -22.43
C SER A 260 34.84 4.82 -22.73
N GLU A 261 35.23 5.85 -23.50
CA GLU A 261 36.63 6.25 -23.70
C GLU A 261 37.16 7.27 -22.68
N TYR A 262 36.35 7.72 -21.72
CA TYR A 262 36.75 8.74 -20.74
C TYR A 262 37.51 8.15 -19.58
N ALA A 263 38.85 8.06 -19.65
CA ALA A 263 39.72 7.33 -18.70
C ALA A 263 39.31 7.39 -17.21
N ASP A 264 38.86 8.54 -16.72
CA ASP A 264 38.50 8.77 -15.32
C ASP A 264 37.44 9.89 -15.19
N TRP A 265 36.97 10.12 -13.97
CA TRP A 265 36.02 11.20 -13.68
C TRP A 265 36.61 12.61 -13.95
N PRO A 266 37.90 12.90 -13.68
CA PRO A 266 38.53 14.14 -14.13
C PRO A 266 38.44 14.39 -15.64
N ALA A 267 38.58 13.36 -16.48
CA ALA A 267 38.42 13.50 -17.93
C ALA A 267 36.98 13.86 -18.33
N VAL A 268 35.97 13.37 -17.58
CA VAL A 268 34.57 13.77 -17.75
C VAL A 268 34.35 15.19 -17.24
N SER A 269 34.92 15.55 -16.09
CA SER A 269 34.85 16.90 -15.50
C SER A 269 35.47 17.94 -16.44
N ALA A 270 36.62 17.66 -17.05
CA ALA A 270 37.26 18.53 -18.03
C ALA A 270 36.41 18.71 -19.29
N TRP A 271 35.81 17.63 -19.80
CA TRP A 271 34.86 17.72 -20.91
C TRP A 271 33.63 18.56 -20.54
N GLY A 272 33.02 18.29 -19.38
CA GLY A 272 31.87 19.04 -18.90
C GLY A 272 32.20 20.52 -18.74
N ARG A 273 33.35 20.85 -18.15
CA ARG A 273 33.83 22.22 -18.00
C ARG A 273 33.96 22.94 -19.34
N SER A 274 34.42 22.26 -20.40
CA SER A 274 34.50 22.84 -21.75
C SER A 274 33.13 23.25 -22.33
N LEU A 275 32.03 22.76 -21.75
CA LEU A 275 30.67 23.15 -22.14
C LEU A 275 30.20 24.44 -21.46
N PHE A 276 30.79 24.81 -20.31
CA PHE A 276 30.47 26.01 -19.53
C PHE A 276 31.64 27.00 -19.59
N PRO A 277 31.87 27.73 -20.70
CA PRO A 277 33.00 28.65 -20.81
C PRO A 277 32.89 29.84 -19.83
N ASP A 278 34.02 30.44 -19.44
CA ASP A 278 33.98 31.67 -18.66
C ASP A 278 33.74 32.86 -19.57
N VAL A 279 32.47 33.23 -19.70
CA VAL A 279 32.06 34.40 -20.46
C VAL A 279 31.75 35.52 -19.46
N PRO A 280 32.42 36.68 -19.55
CA PRO A 280 32.08 37.82 -18.72
C PRO A 280 30.58 38.14 -18.85
N PRO A 281 29.84 38.32 -17.73
CA PRO A 281 28.43 38.63 -17.81
C PRO A 281 28.25 39.94 -18.59
N ASP A 282 27.24 39.96 -19.46
CA ASP A 282 26.88 41.14 -20.23
C ASP A 282 26.28 42.22 -19.31
N ALA A 283 25.95 43.39 -19.87
CA ALA A 283 25.41 44.50 -19.10
C ALA A 283 24.10 44.14 -18.38
N ALA A 284 23.25 43.30 -19.00
CA ALA A 284 21.96 42.91 -18.43
C ALA A 284 22.12 41.98 -17.23
N VAL A 285 22.98 40.96 -17.32
CA VAL A 285 23.27 40.03 -16.21
C VAL A 285 23.97 40.75 -15.06
N LYS A 286 24.89 41.69 -15.36
CA LYS A 286 25.54 42.53 -14.33
C LYS A 286 24.54 43.42 -13.59
N ALA A 287 23.69 44.15 -14.32
CA ALA A 287 22.68 45.02 -13.72
C ALA A 287 21.70 44.21 -12.84
N LEU A 288 21.31 43.01 -13.29
CA LEU A 288 20.49 42.11 -12.49
C LEU A 288 21.23 41.67 -11.21
N ALA A 289 22.48 41.22 -11.32
CA ALA A 289 23.28 40.82 -10.17
C ALA A 289 23.44 41.96 -9.13
N GLU A 290 23.68 43.19 -9.58
CA GLU A 290 23.72 44.37 -8.71
C GLU A 290 22.38 44.63 -8.01
N SER A 291 21.26 44.52 -8.75
CA SER A 291 19.92 44.69 -8.19
C SER A 291 19.59 43.62 -7.14
N LEU A 292 20.00 42.37 -7.35
CA LEU A 292 19.80 41.26 -6.41
C LEU A 292 20.71 41.41 -5.20
N ARG A 293 21.97 41.83 -5.42
CA ARG A 293 22.93 42.13 -4.36
C ARG A 293 22.42 43.20 -3.42
N ALA A 294 21.74 44.23 -3.93
CA ALA A 294 21.17 45.30 -3.12
C ALA A 294 20.02 44.85 -2.21
N LYS A 295 19.41 43.68 -2.45
CA LYS A 295 18.31 43.14 -1.62
C LYS A 295 18.78 42.53 -0.30
N ALA A 296 20.07 42.21 -0.17
CA ALA A 296 20.59 41.54 1.02
C ALA A 296 22.03 41.97 1.39
N PRO A 297 22.31 42.20 2.68
CA PRO A 297 23.62 42.66 3.14
C PRO A 297 24.67 41.53 3.20
N ASP A 298 24.25 40.28 3.36
CA ASP A 298 25.12 39.11 3.51
C ASP A 298 25.04 38.14 2.30
N ASP A 299 26.02 37.25 2.19
CA ASP A 299 26.15 36.35 1.04
C ASP A 299 25.05 35.28 0.98
N ALA A 300 24.50 34.87 2.12
CA ALA A 300 23.39 33.91 2.16
C ALA A 300 22.10 34.52 1.59
N GLY A 301 21.78 35.75 1.96
CA GLY A 301 20.65 36.49 1.40
C GLY A 301 20.83 36.81 -0.08
N ARG A 302 22.05 37.13 -0.52
CA ARG A 302 22.36 37.35 -1.95
C ARG A 302 22.23 36.07 -2.77
N ALA A 303 22.78 34.97 -2.27
CA ALA A 303 22.66 33.66 -2.91
C ALA A 303 21.19 33.23 -3.01
N LEU A 304 20.42 33.43 -1.93
CA LEU A 304 18.98 33.16 -1.90
C LEU A 304 18.23 34.02 -2.94
N ALA A 305 18.49 35.32 -3.01
CA ALA A 305 17.83 36.21 -3.95
C ALA A 305 18.09 35.83 -5.42
N ALA A 306 19.31 35.42 -5.75
CA ALA A 306 19.64 34.95 -7.09
C ALA A 306 19.06 33.57 -7.42
N LEU A 307 19.10 32.63 -6.48
CA LEU A 307 18.43 31.34 -6.64
C LEU A 307 16.93 31.52 -6.88
N GLU A 308 16.26 32.33 -6.06
CA GLU A 308 14.83 32.63 -6.20
C GLU A 308 14.50 33.28 -7.53
N PHE A 309 15.32 34.24 -7.98
CA PHE A 309 15.13 34.85 -9.28
C PHE A 309 15.18 33.79 -10.39
N VAL A 310 16.20 32.92 -10.41
CA VAL A 310 16.34 31.91 -11.46
C VAL A 310 15.20 30.88 -11.39
N GLN A 311 14.75 30.50 -10.19
CA GLN A 311 13.62 29.58 -10.01
C GLN A 311 12.29 30.19 -10.48
N ARG A 312 12.01 31.44 -10.10
CA ARG A 312 10.70 32.08 -10.32
C ARG A 312 10.57 32.76 -11.67
N GLU A 313 11.63 33.40 -12.14
CA GLU A 313 11.60 34.30 -13.31
C GLU A 313 12.10 33.63 -14.61
N ILE A 314 12.63 32.41 -14.52
CA ILE A 314 13.11 31.63 -15.67
C ILE A 314 12.35 30.31 -15.72
N ARG A 315 11.45 30.17 -16.70
CA ARG A 315 10.62 28.97 -16.87
C ARG A 315 11.48 27.77 -17.27
N TYR A 316 11.25 26.60 -16.67
CA TYR A 316 11.88 25.38 -17.15
C TYR A 316 11.33 25.03 -18.54
N PHE A 317 12.21 25.02 -19.54
CA PHE A 317 11.88 24.55 -20.89
C PHE A 317 13.15 24.04 -21.58
N SER A 318 13.21 22.74 -21.86
CA SER A 318 14.37 22.13 -22.50
C SER A 318 14.29 22.19 -24.02
N VAL A 319 15.37 22.63 -24.64
CA VAL A 319 15.55 22.65 -26.10
C VAL A 319 16.84 21.89 -26.40
N ALA A 320 16.72 20.57 -26.54
CA ALA A 320 17.82 19.62 -26.51
C ALA A 320 18.19 19.09 -27.91
N PHE A 321 18.47 19.99 -28.86
CA PHE A 321 18.83 19.62 -30.24
C PHE A 321 20.35 19.61 -30.42
N GLY A 322 20.89 18.57 -31.07
CA GLY A 322 22.32 18.50 -31.39
C GLY A 322 23.21 18.68 -30.16
N GLU A 323 24.12 19.66 -30.19
CA GLU A 323 24.99 19.96 -29.04
C GLU A 323 24.24 20.50 -27.82
N SER A 324 23.07 21.13 -28.01
CA SER A 324 22.24 21.65 -26.91
C SER A 324 21.62 20.56 -26.03
N THR A 325 21.85 19.29 -26.36
CA THR A 325 21.63 18.18 -25.42
C THR A 325 22.46 18.33 -24.13
N HIS A 326 23.70 18.82 -24.23
CA HIS A 326 24.61 18.96 -23.07
C HIS A 326 25.22 20.37 -22.94
N ARG A 327 25.38 21.12 -24.04
CA ARG A 327 25.94 22.47 -24.01
C ARG A 327 24.85 23.50 -23.62
N PRO A 328 25.04 24.31 -22.57
CA PRO A 328 24.07 25.32 -22.17
C PRO A 328 24.04 26.51 -23.14
N ALA A 329 22.90 27.20 -23.20
CA ALA A 329 22.79 28.53 -23.76
C ALA A 329 23.48 29.57 -22.88
N LEU A 330 23.99 30.65 -23.47
CA LEU A 330 24.64 31.74 -22.74
C LEU A 330 23.69 32.40 -21.72
N PRO A 331 24.16 32.81 -20.53
CA PRO A 331 23.33 33.42 -19.48
C PRO A 331 22.49 34.60 -19.95
N ALA A 332 23.09 35.50 -20.76
CA ALA A 332 22.42 36.63 -21.37
C ALA A 332 21.18 36.21 -22.19
N ARG A 333 21.33 35.15 -22.99
CA ARG A 333 20.25 34.61 -23.82
C ARG A 333 19.16 33.95 -22.98
N VAL A 334 19.54 33.25 -21.91
CA VAL A 334 18.58 32.67 -20.95
C VAL A 334 17.77 33.77 -20.27
N LEU A 335 18.43 34.85 -19.85
CA LEU A 335 17.79 36.01 -19.23
C LEU A 335 16.87 36.75 -20.21
N GLU A 336 17.30 36.93 -21.46
CA GLU A 336 16.51 37.56 -22.52
C GLU A 336 15.22 36.76 -22.79
N ARG A 337 15.33 35.44 -23.03
CA ARG A 337 14.20 34.60 -23.43
C ARG A 337 13.33 34.12 -22.26
N ARG A 338 13.81 34.25 -21.02
CA ARG A 338 13.11 33.84 -19.77
C ARG A 338 12.76 32.35 -19.67
N PHE A 339 13.51 31.48 -20.34
CA PHE A 339 13.40 30.03 -20.17
C PHE A 339 14.71 29.29 -20.40
N GLY A 340 14.82 28.07 -19.88
CA GLY A 340 15.94 27.14 -20.09
C GLY A 340 15.79 25.86 -19.28
N ASP A 341 16.62 24.85 -19.56
CA ASP A 341 16.67 23.61 -18.77
C ASP A 341 17.77 23.63 -17.69
N CYS A 342 18.11 22.47 -17.13
CA CYS A 342 19.00 22.34 -15.98
C CYS A 342 20.38 22.97 -16.16
N LYS A 343 21.00 22.75 -17.31
CA LYS A 343 22.30 23.33 -17.65
C LYS A 343 22.19 24.84 -17.90
N ASP A 344 21.13 25.29 -18.57
CA ASP A 344 20.91 26.71 -18.89
C ASP A 344 20.69 27.55 -17.63
N LYS A 345 19.79 27.07 -16.76
CA LYS A 345 19.45 27.74 -15.50
C LYS A 345 20.61 27.71 -14.51
N SER A 346 21.35 26.60 -14.45
CA SER A 346 22.60 26.52 -13.66
C SER A 346 23.65 27.49 -14.15
N TYR A 347 23.82 27.64 -15.47
CA TYR A 347 24.80 28.56 -16.02
C TYR A 347 24.44 30.04 -15.77
N LEU A 348 23.16 30.40 -15.84
CA LEU A 348 22.69 31.73 -15.43
C LEU A 348 22.96 31.99 -13.94
N LEU A 349 22.65 31.04 -13.06
CA LEU A 349 22.90 31.17 -11.63
C LEU A 349 24.40 31.34 -11.32
N LEU A 350 25.27 30.57 -11.98
CA LEU A 350 26.72 30.71 -11.89
C LEU A 350 27.20 32.11 -12.31
N ALA A 351 26.66 32.66 -13.39
CA ALA A 351 27.01 34.00 -13.85
C ALA A 351 26.60 35.09 -12.84
N LEU A 352 25.43 34.94 -12.20
CA LEU A 352 24.98 35.83 -11.13
C LEU A 352 25.87 35.72 -9.89
N PHE A 353 26.20 34.51 -9.45
CA PHE A 353 27.11 34.28 -8.32
C PHE A 353 28.50 34.87 -8.57
N ASN A 354 29.07 34.64 -9.76
CA ASN A 354 30.36 35.22 -10.15
C ASN A 354 30.32 36.76 -10.11
N ALA A 355 29.26 37.39 -10.64
CA ALA A 355 29.09 38.85 -10.60
C ALA A 355 28.93 39.41 -9.17
N MET A 356 28.44 38.61 -8.23
CA MET A 356 28.30 38.98 -6.81
C MET A 356 29.53 38.61 -5.95
N GLY A 357 30.50 37.89 -6.51
CA GLY A 357 31.69 37.41 -5.78
C GLY A 357 31.44 36.17 -4.92
N ILE A 358 30.38 35.40 -5.20
CA ILE A 358 30.07 34.14 -4.51
C ILE A 358 30.74 32.99 -5.27
N PRO A 359 31.73 32.28 -4.68
CA PRO A 359 32.38 31.16 -5.36
C PRO A 359 31.38 30.04 -5.62
N ALA A 360 31.27 29.60 -6.88
CA ALA A 360 30.37 28.53 -7.26
C ALA A 360 30.84 27.79 -8.50
N ARG A 361 30.40 26.53 -8.63
CA ARG A 361 30.74 25.65 -9.76
C ARG A 361 29.57 24.76 -10.16
N PRO A 362 29.45 24.39 -11.44
CA PRO A 362 28.46 23.42 -11.87
C PRO A 362 28.81 22.02 -11.36
N VAL A 363 27.79 21.24 -11.05
CA VAL A 363 27.90 19.83 -10.64
C VAL A 363 27.03 18.99 -11.56
N LEU A 364 27.62 18.04 -12.28
CA LEU A 364 26.87 17.03 -13.01
C LEU A 364 26.31 16.02 -12.02
N ALA A 365 25.02 15.71 -12.11
CA ALA A 365 24.35 14.80 -11.21
C ALA A 365 23.43 13.85 -11.98
N SER A 366 22.95 12.81 -11.30
CA SER A 366 21.94 11.91 -11.87
C SER A 366 20.76 11.78 -10.93
N GLN A 367 19.58 12.13 -11.42
CA GLN A 367 18.30 11.87 -10.77
C GLN A 367 17.92 10.39 -10.88
N PHE A 368 18.39 9.71 -11.95
CA PHE A 368 18.21 8.27 -12.16
C PHE A 368 19.10 7.41 -11.26
N ALA A 369 20.42 7.54 -11.39
CA ALA A 369 21.40 6.73 -10.66
C ALA A 369 21.67 7.26 -9.25
N ARG A 370 21.44 8.56 -8.98
CA ARG A 370 21.74 9.20 -7.69
C ARG A 370 23.17 8.86 -7.22
N GLY A 371 23.34 8.43 -5.97
CA GLY A 371 24.61 7.96 -5.43
C GLY A 371 25.21 6.76 -6.16
N ALA A 372 24.40 5.92 -6.81
CA ALA A 372 24.86 4.74 -7.56
C ALA A 372 25.71 5.11 -8.78
N VAL A 373 25.77 6.39 -9.18
CA VAL A 373 26.69 6.89 -10.20
C VAL A 373 28.16 6.60 -9.86
N GLN A 374 28.50 6.46 -8.57
CA GLN A 374 29.83 6.01 -8.11
C GLN A 374 30.19 4.61 -8.62
N GLY A 375 29.19 3.76 -8.87
CA GLY A 375 29.33 2.43 -9.43
C GLY A 375 29.33 2.39 -10.96
N MET A 376 29.33 3.51 -11.68
CA MET A 376 29.32 3.54 -13.15
C MET A 376 30.74 3.70 -13.73
N LEU A 377 30.92 3.38 -15.01
CA LEU A 377 32.12 3.80 -15.74
C LEU A 377 32.13 5.32 -15.86
N PRO A 378 33.32 5.97 -15.75
CA PRO A 378 33.42 7.39 -16.03
C PRO A 378 32.91 7.69 -17.44
N SER A 379 31.82 8.45 -17.52
CA SER A 379 31.10 8.73 -18.75
C SER A 379 30.26 10.00 -18.59
N PRO A 380 30.20 10.88 -19.60
CA PRO A 380 29.20 11.95 -19.68
C PRO A 380 27.76 11.46 -19.51
N LEU A 381 27.46 10.26 -20.03
CA LEU A 381 26.13 9.65 -20.01
C LEU A 381 25.74 9.06 -18.65
N ALA A 382 26.61 9.18 -17.63
CA ALA A 382 26.30 8.81 -16.26
C ALA A 382 25.46 9.88 -15.54
N PHE A 383 25.31 11.06 -16.15
CA PHE A 383 24.62 12.22 -15.58
C PHE A 383 23.45 12.65 -16.47
N ASP A 384 22.33 13.00 -15.85
CA ASP A 384 21.09 13.42 -16.50
C ASP A 384 20.61 14.80 -16.00
N HIS A 385 21.33 15.41 -15.04
CA HIS A 385 20.97 16.66 -14.40
C HIS A 385 22.20 17.53 -14.07
N VAL A 386 21.99 18.83 -13.87
CA VAL A 386 23.05 19.78 -13.47
C VAL A 386 22.53 20.69 -12.37
N VAL A 387 23.32 20.85 -11.31
CA VAL A 387 23.06 21.76 -10.17
C VAL A 387 24.28 22.66 -9.90
N VAL A 388 24.17 23.59 -8.96
CA VAL A 388 25.25 24.53 -8.60
C VAL A 388 25.74 24.26 -7.17
N ALA A 389 27.02 23.99 -7.00
CA ALA A 389 27.67 24.01 -5.69
C ALA A 389 28.20 25.41 -5.42
N ALA A 390 27.69 26.08 -4.38
CA ALA A 390 28.10 27.42 -3.97
C ALA A 390 28.72 27.39 -2.57
N GLU A 391 29.80 28.14 -2.38
CA GLU A 391 30.42 28.35 -1.07
C GLU A 391 29.82 29.58 -0.41
N VAL A 392 29.03 29.38 0.66
CA VAL A 392 28.31 30.45 1.35
C VAL A 392 28.59 30.35 2.85
N ASN A 393 29.09 31.41 3.47
CA ASN A 393 29.43 31.46 4.90
C ASN A 393 30.37 30.32 5.36
N GLY A 394 31.23 29.81 4.48
CA GLY A 394 32.14 28.69 4.78
C GLY A 394 31.52 27.30 4.64
N GLU A 395 30.27 27.19 4.19
CA GLU A 395 29.60 25.93 3.89
C GLU A 395 29.37 25.76 2.37
N THR A 396 29.58 24.54 1.86
CA THR A 396 29.25 24.21 0.48
C THR A 396 27.78 23.78 0.38
N LEU A 397 26.96 24.55 -0.33
CA LEU A 397 25.54 24.28 -0.56
C LEU A 397 25.29 23.84 -2.00
N TRP A 398 24.61 22.72 -2.20
CA TRP A 398 24.21 22.24 -3.53
C TRP A 398 22.79 22.72 -3.83
N LEU A 399 22.68 23.70 -4.72
CA LEU A 399 21.46 24.43 -5.04
C LEU A 399 20.98 24.02 -6.44
N ASP A 400 19.68 23.68 -6.53
CA ASP A 400 19.07 23.32 -7.81
C ASP A 400 18.18 24.47 -8.32
N PRO A 401 18.62 25.20 -9.35
CA PRO A 401 17.84 26.29 -9.92
C PRO A 401 16.61 25.80 -10.71
N THR A 402 16.50 24.51 -11.00
CA THR A 402 15.36 23.94 -11.74
C THR A 402 14.17 23.57 -10.89
N ARG A 403 14.35 23.54 -9.56
CA ARG A 403 13.22 23.43 -8.65
C ARG A 403 12.23 24.56 -8.93
N ASP A 404 10.95 24.26 -8.71
CA ASP A 404 9.91 25.28 -8.77
C ASP A 404 10.07 26.26 -7.59
N ARG A 405 9.05 27.08 -7.32
CA ARG A 405 9.05 28.07 -6.23
C ARG A 405 9.34 27.39 -4.88
N GLN A 406 10.55 27.61 -4.38
CA GLN A 406 10.91 27.28 -3.00
C GLN A 406 10.60 28.48 -2.09
N SER A 407 10.30 28.18 -0.83
CA SER A 407 10.18 29.12 0.29
C SER A 407 11.27 28.81 1.34
N GLY A 408 11.50 29.71 2.30
CA GLY A 408 12.44 29.45 3.39
C GLY A 408 13.89 29.88 3.19
N PRO A 409 14.74 29.66 4.21
CA PRO A 409 16.15 30.05 4.20
C PRO A 409 16.98 29.18 3.24
N LEU A 410 18.09 29.73 2.76
CA LEU A 410 18.98 29.07 1.79
C LEU A 410 19.48 27.69 2.26
N ALA A 411 19.81 27.55 3.54
CA ALA A 411 20.29 26.28 4.12
C ALA A 411 19.27 25.14 4.00
N GLY A 412 17.96 25.45 3.95
CA GLY A 412 16.89 24.47 3.76
C GLY A 412 16.63 24.09 2.31
N ARG A 413 17.29 24.74 1.33
CA ARG A 413 17.04 24.55 -0.11
C ARG A 413 18.03 23.63 -0.81
N VAL A 414 18.89 22.96 -0.05
CA VAL A 414 19.86 22.00 -0.58
C VAL A 414 19.18 20.77 -1.18
N VAL A 415 19.84 20.11 -2.14
CA VAL A 415 19.30 18.95 -2.86
C VAL A 415 19.94 17.66 -2.39
N LEU A 416 19.35 17.02 -1.38
CA LEU A 416 19.94 15.87 -0.70
C LEU A 416 19.76 14.55 -1.46
N ARG A 417 18.66 14.40 -2.20
CA ARG A 417 18.26 13.18 -2.93
C ARG A 417 19.25 12.75 -4.00
N LEU A 418 20.01 13.68 -4.58
CA LEU A 418 21.04 13.35 -5.57
C LEU A 418 22.11 12.42 -4.97
N ALA A 419 22.35 12.53 -3.66
CA ALA A 419 23.34 11.80 -2.85
C ALA A 419 24.81 11.99 -3.29
N ALA A 420 25.10 12.08 -4.59
CA ALA A 420 26.41 12.32 -5.15
C ALA A 420 26.34 13.03 -6.52
N GLY A 421 27.47 13.58 -6.96
CA GLY A 421 27.62 14.31 -8.22
C GLY A 421 29.08 14.63 -8.53
N LEU A 422 29.36 15.04 -9.76
CA LEU A 422 30.69 15.40 -10.24
C LEU A 422 30.81 16.92 -10.41
N PRO A 423 31.49 17.62 -9.48
CA PRO A 423 31.83 19.02 -9.68
C PRO A 423 32.69 19.21 -10.93
N LEU A 424 32.35 20.19 -11.74
CA LEU A 424 33.19 20.64 -12.84
C LEU A 424 34.33 21.49 -12.27
N GLU A 425 35.55 21.33 -12.81
CA GLU A 425 36.82 21.86 -12.25
C GLU A 425 37.37 21.12 -11.02
N ALA A 426 37.01 19.85 -10.86
CA ALA A 426 37.57 19.05 -9.79
C ALA A 426 39.11 18.89 -9.97
N PRO A 427 39.94 19.02 -8.91
CA PRO A 427 41.37 18.76 -8.96
C PRO A 427 41.71 17.40 -9.60
N ALA A 428 42.91 17.27 -10.19
CA ALA A 428 43.38 15.97 -10.68
C ALA A 428 43.30 14.91 -9.56
N GLY A 429 42.72 13.75 -9.87
CA GLY A 429 42.45 12.68 -8.89
C GLY A 429 41.13 12.78 -8.12
N SER A 430 40.27 13.75 -8.42
CA SER A 430 38.95 13.86 -7.78
C SER A 430 37.99 12.75 -8.21
N GLU A 431 37.26 12.23 -7.23
CA GLU A 431 36.15 11.30 -7.43
C GLU A 431 34.80 12.03 -7.46
N ILE A 432 33.71 11.29 -7.68
CA ILE A 432 32.35 11.79 -7.51
C ILE A 432 32.16 12.21 -6.04
N ALA A 433 31.84 13.49 -5.83
CA ALA A 433 31.60 14.07 -4.52
C ALA A 433 30.22 13.68 -3.98
N ARG A 434 30.12 13.43 -2.67
CA ARG A 434 28.83 13.27 -1.99
C ARG A 434 28.19 14.62 -1.73
N VAL A 435 26.86 14.67 -1.78
CA VAL A 435 26.12 15.86 -1.34
C VAL A 435 26.44 16.12 0.13
N PRO A 436 26.89 17.34 0.51
CA PRO A 436 27.09 17.69 1.90
C PRO A 436 25.77 17.60 2.68
N ARG A 437 25.74 16.82 3.77
CA ARG A 437 24.60 16.79 4.72
C ARG A 437 24.96 17.63 5.94
N ALA A 438 24.07 18.52 6.36
CA ALA A 438 24.24 19.25 7.62
C ALA A 438 24.25 18.25 8.80
N ALA A 439 25.09 18.50 9.81
CA ALA A 439 25.24 17.61 10.96
C ALA A 439 24.01 17.58 11.90
N LYS A 440 23.09 18.55 11.79
CA LYS A 440 21.86 18.58 12.57
C LYS A 440 20.75 17.85 11.82
N SER A 441 20.34 16.70 12.35
CA SER A 441 19.17 15.96 11.88
C SER A 441 17.90 16.78 12.15
N THR A 442 17.24 17.22 11.08
CA THR A 442 15.90 17.81 11.11
C THR A 442 14.89 16.75 10.70
N LEU A 443 13.67 16.79 11.25
CA LEU A 443 12.59 15.89 10.83
C LEU A 443 12.22 16.16 9.37
N ASP A 444 12.15 15.10 8.57
CA ASP A 444 11.61 15.14 7.20
C ASP A 444 10.10 15.34 7.23
N ALA A 445 9.42 14.78 8.23
CA ALA A 445 8.00 15.01 8.46
C ALA A 445 7.63 14.98 9.96
N GLU A 446 6.65 15.80 10.33
CA GLU A 446 6.03 15.76 11.66
C GLU A 446 4.51 15.78 11.53
N ALA A 447 3.81 14.87 12.21
CA ALA A 447 2.36 14.89 12.33
C ALA A 447 1.94 15.15 13.77
N ILE A 448 0.94 16.02 13.94
CA ILE A 448 0.28 16.30 15.21
C ILE A 448 -1.22 16.10 15.03
N ASP A 449 -1.75 15.05 15.66
CA ASP A 449 -3.19 14.83 15.75
C ASP A 449 -3.67 15.27 17.14
N THR A 450 -4.59 16.22 17.19
CA THR A 450 -5.25 16.65 18.43
C THR A 450 -6.70 16.18 18.41
N ILE A 451 -7.01 15.22 19.26
CA ILE A 451 -8.34 14.63 19.47
C ILE A 451 -8.93 15.26 20.73
N THR A 452 -10.06 15.94 20.59
CA THR A 452 -10.77 16.57 21.72
C THR A 452 -12.09 15.83 21.96
N VAL A 453 -12.29 15.41 23.21
CA VAL A 453 -13.45 14.67 23.68
C VAL A 453 -14.14 15.50 24.77
N ASP A 454 -15.16 16.26 24.38
CA ASP A 454 -15.93 17.06 25.33
C ASP A 454 -16.80 16.19 26.24
N SER A 455 -17.32 15.09 25.69
CA SER A 455 -18.09 14.09 26.43
C SER A 455 -17.94 12.72 25.75
N LEU A 456 -17.87 11.65 26.55
CA LEU A 456 -17.87 10.28 26.04
C LEU A 456 -19.17 9.90 25.31
N ALA A 457 -20.25 10.69 25.48
CA ALA A 457 -21.51 10.49 24.80
C ALA A 457 -21.61 11.21 23.43
N LEU A 458 -20.67 12.12 23.13
CA LEU A 458 -20.68 12.94 21.93
C LEU A 458 -19.59 12.52 20.94
N PRO A 459 -19.72 12.92 19.66
CA PRO A 459 -18.62 12.82 18.71
C PRO A 459 -17.35 13.51 19.20
N ALA A 460 -16.18 12.96 18.87
CA ALA A 460 -14.90 13.62 19.11
C ALA A 460 -14.54 14.51 17.93
N THR A 461 -13.82 15.61 18.16
CA THR A 461 -13.25 16.44 17.09
C THR A 461 -11.77 16.17 16.95
N ILE A 462 -11.27 16.07 15.72
CA ILE A 462 -9.86 15.81 15.44
C ILE A 462 -9.32 16.91 14.54
N ARG A 463 -8.22 17.53 14.96
CA ARG A 463 -7.40 18.38 14.12
C ARG A 463 -6.09 17.66 13.84
N SER A 464 -5.86 17.31 12.57
CA SER A 464 -4.63 16.67 12.11
C SER A 464 -3.81 17.66 11.29
N GLU A 465 -2.60 17.96 11.76
CA GLU A 465 -1.63 18.80 11.06
C GLU A 465 -0.39 17.96 10.74
N VAL A 466 0.02 17.94 9.46
CA VAL A 466 1.29 17.32 9.05
C VAL A 466 2.15 18.34 8.35
N ARG A 467 3.43 18.36 8.70
CA ARG A 467 4.44 19.23 8.11
C ARG A 467 5.49 18.37 7.44
N PHE A 468 5.71 18.60 6.16
CA PHE A 468 6.77 17.98 5.36
C PHE A 468 7.89 18.98 5.10
N ARG A 469 9.14 18.52 5.12
CA ARG A 469 10.34 19.34 4.92
C ARG A 469 11.25 18.75 3.84
N GLY A 470 12.28 19.53 3.46
CA GLY A 470 13.32 19.11 2.53
C GLY A 470 12.77 18.72 1.16
N ASP A 471 13.43 17.76 0.51
CA ASP A 471 13.13 17.37 -0.87
C ASP A 471 11.68 16.89 -1.06
N PHE A 472 11.08 16.25 -0.05
CA PHE A 472 9.69 15.79 -0.14
C PHE A 472 8.70 16.96 -0.13
N ALA A 473 8.96 18.01 0.66
CA ALA A 473 8.16 19.24 0.61
C ALA A 473 8.22 19.89 -0.77
N GLU A 474 9.39 19.88 -1.43
CA GLU A 474 9.53 20.41 -2.79
C GLU A 474 8.73 19.59 -3.81
N ALA A 475 8.74 18.26 -3.70
CA ALA A 475 7.91 17.42 -4.55
C ALA A 475 6.40 17.70 -4.35
N LEU A 476 5.97 17.93 -3.10
CA LEU A 476 4.58 18.30 -2.81
C LEU A 476 4.22 19.68 -3.37
N ARG A 477 5.12 20.66 -3.34
CA ARG A 477 4.89 21.99 -3.95
C ARG A 477 4.60 21.86 -5.45
N GLU A 478 5.41 21.08 -6.16
CA GLU A 478 5.21 20.83 -7.59
C GLU A 478 3.85 20.19 -7.87
N VAL A 479 3.46 19.19 -7.06
CA VAL A 479 2.18 18.49 -7.22
C VAL A 479 0.99 19.41 -6.93
N PHE A 480 1.03 20.17 -5.82
CA PHE A 480 -0.08 21.03 -5.43
C PHE A 480 -0.19 22.33 -6.25
N GLY A 481 0.90 22.76 -6.88
CA GLY A 481 0.94 23.89 -7.80
C GLY A 481 0.25 23.63 -9.15
N ARG A 482 -0.03 22.37 -9.49
CA ARG A 482 -0.71 21.96 -10.72
C ARG A 482 -2.24 21.88 -10.54
N PRO A 483 -3.05 22.12 -11.60
CA PRO A 483 -4.51 21.96 -11.55
C PRO A 483 -4.97 20.58 -11.06
N GLU A 484 -4.28 19.52 -11.46
CA GLU A 484 -4.52 18.12 -11.07
C GLU A 484 -4.31 17.90 -9.56
N GLY A 485 -3.55 18.77 -8.89
CA GLY A 485 -3.38 18.77 -7.44
C GLY A 485 -4.69 19.05 -6.67
N ALA A 486 -5.73 19.58 -7.33
CA ALA A 486 -7.06 19.76 -6.73
C ALA A 486 -7.73 18.43 -6.35
N GLU A 487 -7.62 17.41 -7.20
CA GLU A 487 -8.19 16.09 -6.91
C GLU A 487 -7.41 15.39 -5.78
N LEU A 488 -6.09 15.61 -5.71
CA LEU A 488 -5.25 15.06 -4.66
C LEU A 488 -5.53 15.68 -3.28
N ARG A 489 -6.00 16.93 -3.24
CA ARG A 489 -6.47 17.59 -2.01
C ARG A 489 -7.68 16.88 -1.42
N GLU A 490 -8.67 16.53 -2.24
CA GLU A 490 -9.88 15.82 -1.79
C GLU A 490 -9.57 14.39 -1.32
N LYS A 491 -8.68 13.69 -2.03
CA LYS A 491 -8.25 12.32 -1.67
C LYS A 491 -7.52 12.21 -0.33
N GLN A 492 -7.10 13.33 0.28
CA GLN A 492 -6.50 13.33 1.62
C GLN A 492 -7.48 12.88 2.70
N PHE A 493 -8.78 13.17 2.56
CA PHE A 493 -9.79 12.74 3.53
C PHE A 493 -10.06 11.23 3.43
N ASP A 494 -10.23 10.74 2.20
CA ASP A 494 -10.44 9.32 1.93
C ASP A 494 -9.32 8.45 2.51
N TYR A 495 -8.09 8.93 2.46
CA TYR A 495 -6.93 8.21 2.99
C TYR A 495 -7.08 7.90 4.50
N LEU A 496 -7.37 8.91 5.33
CA LEU A 496 -7.55 8.71 6.78
C LEU A 496 -8.86 7.98 7.09
N ALA A 497 -9.94 8.24 6.35
CA ALA A 497 -11.21 7.54 6.53
C ALA A 497 -11.11 6.03 6.22
N ARG A 498 -10.28 5.63 5.26
CA ARG A 498 -9.98 4.20 5.01
C ARG A 498 -9.22 3.54 6.17
N MET A 499 -8.34 4.28 6.83
CA MET A 499 -7.53 3.76 7.94
C MET A 499 -8.32 3.65 9.25
N PHE A 500 -9.13 4.66 9.56
CA PHE A 500 -9.85 4.76 10.85
C PHE A 500 -11.35 4.45 10.75
N GLY A 501 -11.86 4.17 9.55
CA GLY A 501 -13.24 3.77 9.29
C GLY A 501 -14.17 4.93 8.90
N SER A 502 -15.36 4.57 8.40
CA SER A 502 -16.36 5.51 7.85
C SER A 502 -17.02 6.44 8.89
N SER A 503 -16.76 6.23 10.19
CA SER A 503 -17.23 7.11 11.27
C SER A 503 -16.43 8.41 11.37
N LEU A 504 -15.31 8.52 10.65
CA LEU A 504 -14.51 9.74 10.57
C LEU A 504 -14.99 10.61 9.40
N VAL A 505 -15.57 11.75 9.71
CA VAL A 505 -16.22 12.65 8.74
C VAL A 505 -15.46 13.98 8.68
N ALA A 506 -15.09 14.44 7.49
CA ALA A 506 -14.47 15.75 7.31
C ALA A 506 -15.43 16.88 7.70
N THR A 507 -14.95 17.88 8.44
CA THR A 507 -15.78 19.01 8.92
C THR A 507 -15.47 20.34 8.23
N GLY A 508 -14.43 20.37 7.39
CA GLY A 508 -14.01 21.55 6.64
C GLY A 508 -13.05 21.15 5.52
N PRO A 509 -12.61 22.11 4.68
CA PRO A 509 -11.68 21.84 3.59
C PRO A 509 -10.26 21.54 4.11
N VAL A 510 -9.47 20.80 3.32
CA VAL A 510 -8.03 20.66 3.58
C VAL A 510 -7.36 22.02 3.40
N THR A 511 -6.60 22.46 4.39
CA THR A 511 -5.76 23.65 4.28
C THR A 511 -4.33 23.22 3.97
N ILE A 512 -3.76 23.76 2.88
CA ILE A 512 -2.35 23.58 2.54
C ILE A 512 -1.69 24.94 2.63
N ALA A 513 -0.70 25.06 3.50
CA ALA A 513 0.08 26.28 3.69
C ALA A 513 1.56 26.01 3.34
N ASP A 514 2.09 26.80 2.43
CA ASP A 514 3.53 26.86 2.18
C ASP A 514 4.17 27.79 3.22
N GLN A 515 5.00 27.22 4.10
CA GLN A 515 5.68 27.94 5.18
C GLN A 515 7.19 27.89 4.97
N GLU A 516 7.94 28.79 5.64
CA GLU A 516 9.38 28.93 5.44
C GLU A 516 10.19 27.64 5.66
N ASP A 517 9.71 26.67 6.44
CA ASP A 517 10.44 25.42 6.68
C ASP A 517 9.82 24.20 5.99
N GLY A 518 8.76 24.37 5.17
CA GLY A 518 8.09 23.23 4.52
C GLY A 518 6.63 23.44 4.12
N ILE A 519 5.96 22.35 3.77
CA ILE A 519 4.52 22.32 3.45
C ILE A 519 3.73 21.78 4.64
N VAL A 520 2.72 22.53 5.07
CA VAL A 520 1.80 22.15 6.15
C VAL A 520 0.45 21.80 5.57
N ILE A 521 -0.05 20.62 5.89
CA ILE A 521 -1.38 20.15 5.53
C ILE A 521 -2.19 20.00 6.82
N ALA A 522 -3.24 20.80 6.97
CA ALA A 522 -4.14 20.77 8.11
C ALA A 522 -5.54 20.30 7.70
N ARG A 523 -6.13 19.43 8.52
CA ARG A 523 -7.40 18.75 8.28
C ARG A 523 -8.20 18.70 9.57
N GLU A 524 -9.51 18.85 9.45
CA GLU A 524 -10.43 18.76 10.58
C GLU A 524 -11.50 17.71 10.34
N PHE A 525 -11.75 16.92 11.37
CA PHE A 525 -12.68 15.80 11.34
C PHE A 525 -13.58 15.80 12.57
N ARG A 526 -14.75 15.18 12.41
CA ARG A 526 -15.61 14.71 13.49
C ARG A 526 -15.65 13.19 13.44
N PHE A 527 -15.44 12.56 14.59
CA PHE A 527 -15.53 11.13 14.76
C PHE A 527 -16.86 10.83 15.46
N ASP A 528 -17.86 10.36 14.69
CA ASP A 528 -19.27 10.28 15.15
C ASP A 528 -19.52 9.22 16.22
N ASN A 529 -18.73 8.15 16.24
CA ASN A 529 -18.82 7.09 17.24
C ASN A 529 -17.41 6.55 17.56
N PRO A 530 -16.59 7.31 18.30
CA PRO A 530 -15.19 6.96 18.53
C PRO A 530 -15.05 5.78 19.50
N TRP A 531 -16.11 5.49 20.27
CA TRP A 531 -16.08 4.48 21.33
C TRP A 531 -16.76 3.18 20.91
N ALA A 532 -15.97 2.12 20.79
CA ALA A 532 -16.49 0.77 20.83
C ALA A 532 -16.87 0.40 22.29
N TYR A 533 -17.92 -0.40 22.46
CA TYR A 533 -18.35 -0.86 23.78
C TYR A 533 -18.31 -2.40 23.85
N PRO A 534 -17.09 -2.97 23.93
CA PRO A 534 -16.91 -4.42 24.01
C PRO A 534 -17.50 -5.00 25.30
N SER A 535 -17.59 -6.33 25.36
CA SER A 535 -18.13 -7.08 26.51
C SER A 535 -17.44 -6.79 27.85
N GLU A 536 -16.25 -6.19 27.83
CA GLU A 536 -15.42 -5.85 28.99
C GLU A 536 -15.91 -4.63 29.79
N ARG A 537 -17.12 -4.12 29.51
CA ARG A 537 -17.77 -3.06 30.31
C ARG A 537 -17.00 -1.72 30.31
N MET A 538 -16.12 -1.50 29.34
CA MET A 538 -15.34 -0.27 29.17
C MET A 538 -15.55 0.27 27.75
N LEU A 539 -15.40 1.58 27.58
CA LEU A 539 -15.34 2.20 26.26
C LEU A 539 -13.92 2.04 25.73
N ARG A 540 -13.80 1.48 24.52
CA ARG A 540 -12.53 1.29 23.82
C ARG A 540 -12.41 2.30 22.70
N PHE A 541 -11.31 3.03 22.67
CA PHE A 541 -10.91 3.92 21.59
C PHE A 541 -9.58 3.44 21.01
N GLU A 542 -9.45 3.51 19.69
CA GLU A 542 -8.24 3.12 18.98
C GLU A 542 -7.78 4.23 18.05
N TRP A 543 -6.47 4.50 18.08
CA TRP A 543 -5.80 5.40 17.16
C TRP A 543 -4.37 4.93 16.93
N GLY A 544 -3.77 5.29 15.80
CA GLY A 544 -2.41 4.89 15.46
C GLY A 544 -1.61 6.04 14.86
N PRO A 545 -0.27 6.05 15.02
CA PRO A 545 0.59 7.05 14.42
C PRO A 545 0.74 6.80 12.91
N TRP A 546 -0.27 7.19 12.13
CA TRP A 546 -0.37 6.95 10.69
C TRP A 546 0.85 7.44 9.88
N LEU A 547 1.50 8.54 10.26
CA LEU A 547 2.70 9.04 9.55
C LEU A 547 3.87 8.06 9.67
N VAL A 548 4.05 7.46 10.86
CA VAL A 548 5.06 6.42 11.07
C VAL A 548 4.66 5.15 10.32
N GLY A 549 3.38 4.79 10.36
CA GLY A 549 2.81 3.67 9.60
C GLY A 549 3.13 3.74 8.10
N ASP A 550 2.89 4.90 7.48
CA ASP A 550 3.20 5.15 6.06
C ASP A 550 4.70 5.04 5.76
N THR A 551 5.54 5.59 6.65
CA THR A 551 6.99 5.59 6.49
C THR A 551 7.56 4.17 6.49
N VAL A 552 6.98 3.26 7.29
CA VAL A 552 7.49 1.89 7.45
C VAL A 552 6.80 0.87 6.55
N GLN A 553 5.67 1.20 5.94
CA GLN A 553 4.84 0.27 5.15
C GLN A 553 5.63 -0.46 4.04
N PRO A 554 6.51 0.18 3.24
CA PRO A 554 7.29 -0.53 2.23
C PRO A 554 8.16 -1.65 2.79
N GLY A 555 8.65 -1.48 4.03
CA GLY A 555 9.48 -2.47 4.75
C GLY A 555 8.71 -3.68 5.27
N LEU A 556 7.37 -3.67 5.19
CA LEU A 556 6.51 -4.77 5.65
C LEU A 556 6.05 -5.71 4.53
N ASP A 557 6.31 -5.36 3.26
CA ASP A 557 5.84 -6.11 2.10
C ASP A 557 6.44 -7.53 2.05
N PRO A 558 5.62 -8.59 2.25
CA PRO A 558 6.10 -9.98 2.25
C PRO A 558 6.42 -10.50 0.83
N SER A 559 6.00 -9.80 -0.21
CA SER A 559 6.25 -10.16 -1.61
C SER A 559 7.64 -9.73 -2.10
N ARG A 560 8.31 -8.83 -1.36
CA ARG A 560 9.63 -8.30 -1.75
C ARG A 560 10.68 -9.41 -1.85
N ARG A 561 11.47 -9.36 -2.93
CA ARG A 561 12.58 -10.29 -3.23
C ARG A 561 13.92 -9.58 -3.45
N HIS A 562 13.94 -8.25 -3.46
CA HIS A 562 15.11 -7.42 -3.74
C HIS A 562 15.33 -6.43 -2.58
N SER A 563 16.53 -5.86 -2.48
CA SER A 563 16.82 -4.77 -1.53
C SER A 563 15.84 -3.60 -1.71
N MET A 564 15.70 -2.77 -0.68
CA MET A 564 14.74 -1.66 -0.62
C MET A 564 15.48 -0.33 -0.43
N ASP A 565 15.14 0.69 -1.23
CA ASP A 565 15.45 2.10 -0.96
C ASP A 565 14.43 2.63 0.06
N VAL A 566 14.91 3.23 1.14
CA VAL A 566 14.03 3.75 2.21
C VAL A 566 13.25 5.01 1.78
N GLY A 567 13.58 5.60 0.63
CA GLY A 567 12.82 6.71 0.06
C GLY A 567 13.15 8.08 0.66
N TRP A 568 12.21 9.01 0.51
CA TRP A 568 12.41 10.45 0.77
C TRP A 568 12.24 10.84 2.23
N VAL A 569 11.28 10.21 2.92
CA VAL A 569 10.90 10.51 4.29
C VAL A 569 11.51 9.45 5.18
N ARG A 570 12.49 9.84 5.99
CA ARG A 570 13.34 8.90 6.74
C ARG A 570 13.31 9.17 8.24
N ASN A 571 13.26 10.43 8.62
CA ASN A 571 13.20 10.89 10.00
C ASN A 571 11.86 11.57 10.28
N VAL A 572 11.00 10.89 11.03
CA VAL A 572 9.63 11.33 11.30
C VAL A 572 9.30 11.32 12.79
N ALA A 573 8.39 12.22 13.17
CA ALA A 573 7.75 12.20 14.47
C ALA A 573 6.23 12.31 14.31
N HIS A 574 5.50 11.52 15.07
CA HIS A 574 4.05 11.63 15.14
C HIS A 574 3.62 11.75 16.59
N ARG A 575 3.01 12.89 16.91
CA ARG A 575 2.43 13.18 18.22
C ARG A 575 0.90 13.11 18.14
N VAL A 576 0.30 12.29 18.99
CA VAL A 576 -1.16 12.20 19.17
C VAL A 576 -1.49 12.74 20.54
N ARG A 577 -2.36 13.74 20.59
CA ARG A 577 -2.84 14.39 21.82
C ARG A 577 -4.32 14.12 21.96
N ILE A 578 -4.71 13.41 23.00
CA ILE A 578 -6.11 13.18 23.36
C ILE A 578 -6.43 14.03 24.58
N ARG A 579 -7.44 14.90 24.49
CA ARG A 579 -7.88 15.78 25.57
C ARG A 579 -9.32 15.49 25.95
N PHE A 580 -9.58 15.44 27.24
CA PHE A 580 -10.88 15.24 27.83
C PHE A 580 -11.29 16.48 28.62
N SER A 581 -12.57 16.83 28.58
CA SER A 581 -13.12 17.95 29.37
C SER A 581 -13.39 17.58 30.84
N GLU A 582 -13.09 16.34 31.23
CA GLU A 582 -13.20 15.83 32.60
C GLU A 582 -12.12 14.76 32.89
N PRO A 583 -11.81 14.46 34.17
CA PRO A 583 -10.90 13.39 34.53
C PRO A 583 -11.44 12.01 34.11
N VAL A 584 -10.72 11.33 33.22
CA VAL A 584 -11.03 9.96 32.78
C VAL A 584 -10.01 8.93 33.26
N MET A 585 -8.82 9.39 33.68
CA MET A 585 -7.77 8.55 34.24
C MET A 585 -7.68 8.69 35.75
N SER A 586 -7.37 7.59 36.43
CA SER A 586 -7.18 7.57 37.89
C SER A 586 -5.86 8.23 38.31
N GLU A 587 -4.79 7.97 37.57
CA GLU A 587 -3.42 8.38 37.90
C GLU A 587 -2.65 8.85 36.66
N ALA A 588 -1.65 9.71 36.90
CA ALA A 588 -0.70 10.11 35.89
C ALA A 588 0.37 9.02 35.72
N ALA A 589 0.80 8.77 34.49
CA ALA A 589 1.80 7.78 34.17
C ALA A 589 2.68 8.27 33.02
N ARG A 590 3.95 7.89 33.02
CA ARG A 590 4.85 8.11 31.89
C ARG A 590 5.61 6.86 31.58
N ASN A 591 5.42 6.33 30.38
CA ASN A 591 6.07 5.13 29.90
C ASN A 591 6.75 5.43 28.57
N GLY A 592 7.89 4.79 28.30
CA GLY A 592 8.53 4.90 27.00
C GLY A 592 9.55 3.81 26.77
N ALA A 593 9.68 3.39 25.52
CA ALA A 593 10.56 2.32 25.10
C ALA A 593 11.13 2.62 23.71
N SER A 594 12.34 2.10 23.46
CA SER A 594 12.97 2.14 22.14
C SER A 594 12.77 0.81 21.42
N TYR A 595 12.52 0.88 20.11
CA TYR A 595 12.31 -0.29 19.25
C TYR A 595 13.31 -0.25 18.09
N ASP A 596 14.60 -0.29 18.42
CA ASP A 596 15.65 -0.12 17.42
C ASP A 596 15.88 -1.40 16.60
N GLY A 597 16.11 -1.22 15.31
CA GLY A 597 16.50 -2.27 14.38
C GLY A 597 17.87 -1.99 13.77
N LYS A 598 18.38 -2.93 12.97
CA LYS A 598 19.66 -2.75 12.26
C LYS A 598 19.70 -1.48 11.38
N TYR A 599 18.56 -1.12 10.78
CA TYR A 599 18.45 -0.05 9.78
C TYR A 599 17.70 1.19 10.26
N PHE A 600 17.21 1.19 11.50
CA PHE A 600 16.40 2.29 12.01
C PHE A 600 16.47 2.40 13.52
N ARG A 601 16.25 3.61 14.02
CA ARG A 601 16.02 3.89 15.45
C ARG A 601 14.59 4.35 15.63
N SER A 602 13.98 3.97 16.75
CA SER A 602 12.63 4.44 17.05
C SER A 602 12.36 4.49 18.54
N ARG A 603 11.44 5.38 18.93
CA ARG A 603 11.06 5.57 20.31
C ARG A 603 9.57 5.85 20.39
N VAL A 604 8.91 5.15 21.30
CA VAL A 604 7.50 5.37 21.66
C VAL A 604 7.48 5.90 23.08
N GLU A 605 6.86 7.06 23.28
CA GLU A 605 6.61 7.63 24.60
C GLU A 605 5.13 7.93 24.78
N MET A 606 4.60 7.57 25.94
CA MET A 606 3.24 7.92 26.36
C MET A 606 3.31 8.68 27.68
N VAL A 607 2.73 9.87 27.71
CA VAL A 607 2.49 10.67 28.90
C VAL A 607 0.99 10.72 29.12
N GLN A 608 0.54 10.16 30.24
CA GLN A 608 -0.84 10.16 30.66
C GLN A 608 -1.01 11.07 31.87
N GLU A 609 -1.99 11.95 31.80
CA GLU A 609 -2.49 12.77 32.89
C GLU A 609 -3.98 12.45 33.12
N ARG A 610 -4.61 13.09 34.11
CA ARG A 610 -6.03 12.84 34.44
C ARG A 610 -7.00 13.13 33.29
N GLU A 611 -6.69 14.15 32.50
CA GLU A 611 -7.55 14.72 31.46
C GLU A 611 -6.89 14.71 30.07
N SER A 612 -5.69 14.15 29.94
CA SER A 612 -5.02 14.09 28.65
C SER A 612 -4.05 12.93 28.50
N ILE A 613 -3.85 12.53 27.25
CA ILE A 613 -2.82 11.58 26.84
C ILE A 613 -2.02 12.24 25.72
N GLU A 614 -0.70 12.27 25.84
CA GLU A 614 0.20 12.56 24.73
C GLU A 614 1.01 11.31 24.40
N HIS A 615 0.85 10.82 23.18
CA HIS A 615 1.60 9.69 22.64
C HIS A 615 2.50 10.19 21.52
N THR A 616 3.81 10.03 21.66
CA THR A 616 4.81 10.43 20.67
C THR A 616 5.54 9.22 20.14
N THR A 617 5.56 9.04 18.83
CA THR A 617 6.39 8.03 18.15
C THR A 617 7.38 8.74 17.23
N THR A 618 8.68 8.51 17.46
CA THR A 618 9.75 8.97 16.58
C THR A 618 10.36 7.79 15.85
N PHE A 619 10.68 7.95 14.58
CA PHE A 619 11.27 6.92 13.74
C PHE A 619 12.30 7.53 12.78
N GLU A 620 13.50 6.96 12.73
CA GLU A 620 14.58 7.40 11.85
C GLU A 620 15.23 6.19 11.16
N TYR A 621 15.17 6.12 9.83
CA TYR A 621 16.04 5.24 9.07
C TYR A 621 17.50 5.70 9.19
N THR A 622 18.37 4.83 9.70
CA THR A 622 19.81 5.08 9.85
C THR A 622 20.62 4.60 8.65
N ALA A 623 19.97 4.00 7.65
CA ALA A 623 20.56 3.53 6.42
C ALA A 623 19.75 4.01 5.21
N ASP A 624 20.42 4.20 4.08
CA ASP A 624 19.78 4.62 2.82
C ASP A 624 19.07 3.43 2.13
N THR A 625 19.42 2.20 2.50
CA THR A 625 18.87 0.97 1.92
C THR A 625 18.74 -0.14 2.96
N VAL A 626 17.78 -1.04 2.77
CA VAL A 626 17.66 -2.32 3.49
C VAL A 626 18.04 -3.45 2.54
N GLU A 627 19.10 -4.20 2.88
CA GLU A 627 19.55 -5.28 1.99
C GLU A 627 18.59 -6.48 2.01
N ARG A 628 18.51 -7.21 0.89
CA ARG A 628 17.63 -8.37 0.70
C ARG A 628 17.61 -9.33 1.89
N ASP A 629 18.79 -9.74 2.36
CA ASP A 629 18.92 -10.75 3.41
C ASP A 629 18.53 -10.19 4.80
N GLY A 630 18.49 -8.87 4.96
CA GLY A 630 18.04 -8.18 6.16
C GLY A 630 16.53 -7.93 6.24
N LEU A 631 15.79 -8.08 5.13
CA LEU A 631 14.36 -7.76 5.05
C LEU A 631 13.50 -8.51 6.08
N PRO A 632 13.65 -9.84 6.30
CA PRO A 632 12.79 -10.54 7.26
C PRO A 632 12.95 -10.02 8.69
N ALA A 633 14.20 -9.78 9.11
CA ALA A 633 14.51 -9.25 10.44
C ALA A 633 14.04 -7.78 10.57
N HIS A 634 14.21 -6.99 9.51
CA HIS A 634 13.72 -5.61 9.45
C HIS A 634 12.19 -5.57 9.62
N ALA A 635 11.45 -6.35 8.82
CA ALA A 635 9.99 -6.41 8.88
C ALA A 635 9.48 -6.90 10.24
N ALA A 636 10.16 -7.89 10.86
CA ALA A 636 9.81 -8.36 12.20
C ALA A 636 9.90 -7.23 13.23
N LYS A 637 11.00 -6.46 13.22
CA LYS A 637 11.18 -5.35 14.15
C LYS A 637 10.22 -4.18 13.89
N LEU A 638 9.88 -3.91 12.63
CA LEU A 638 8.84 -2.94 12.29
C LEU A 638 7.46 -3.35 12.81
N ARG A 639 7.09 -4.64 12.75
CA ARG A 639 5.83 -5.14 13.32
C ARG A 639 5.78 -4.96 14.84
N GLU A 640 6.89 -5.20 15.54
CA GLU A 640 6.99 -4.91 16.98
C GLU A 640 6.74 -3.43 17.27
N LEU A 641 7.37 -2.52 16.51
CA LEU A 641 7.13 -1.08 16.64
C LEU A 641 5.67 -0.71 16.38
N ILE A 642 5.05 -1.22 15.31
CA ILE A 642 3.66 -0.91 14.97
C ILE A 642 2.71 -1.39 16.07
N GLN A 643 2.92 -2.61 16.58
CA GLN A 643 2.13 -3.15 17.67
C GLN A 643 2.29 -2.31 18.95
N ALA A 644 3.51 -1.84 19.24
CA ALA A 644 3.79 -1.02 20.42
C ALA A 644 3.33 0.44 20.33
N SER A 645 3.24 0.97 19.12
CA SER A 645 2.89 2.38 18.87
C SER A 645 1.40 2.61 18.64
N GLY A 646 0.59 1.55 18.52
CA GLY A 646 -0.86 1.64 18.52
C GLY A 646 -1.42 2.12 19.86
N ILE A 647 -2.35 3.06 19.82
CA ILE A 647 -3.03 3.60 21.01
C ILE A 647 -4.33 2.83 21.17
N THR A 648 -4.42 2.01 22.22
CA THR A 648 -5.68 1.43 22.68
C THR A 648 -6.02 2.03 24.04
N LEU A 649 -7.08 2.84 24.09
CA LEU A 649 -7.53 3.49 25.29
C LEU A 649 -8.80 2.80 25.81
N LEU A 650 -8.81 2.44 27.10
CA LEU A 650 -9.98 1.92 27.81
C LEU A 650 -10.45 2.95 28.84
N VAL A 651 -11.66 3.47 28.67
CA VAL A 651 -12.28 4.47 29.57
C VAL A 651 -13.54 3.90 30.21
N SER A 652 -13.69 4.09 31.52
CA SER A 652 -14.92 3.69 32.21
C SER A 652 -16.04 4.69 31.90
N PRO A 653 -17.25 4.22 31.56
CA PRO A 653 -18.44 5.07 31.55
C PRO A 653 -18.75 5.66 32.94
N VAL A 654 -18.32 5.01 34.02
CA VAL A 654 -18.50 5.53 35.38
C VAL A 654 -17.52 6.69 35.62
N PRO A 655 -17.99 7.84 36.11
CA PRO A 655 -17.10 8.93 36.51
C PRO A 655 -16.07 8.46 37.54
N ALA A 656 -14.82 8.89 37.39
CA ALA A 656 -13.71 8.45 38.26
C ALA A 656 -13.99 8.69 39.77
N SER A 657 -14.75 9.74 40.10
CA SER A 657 -15.19 10.06 41.46
C SER A 657 -16.09 9.00 42.11
N ARG A 658 -16.80 8.19 41.30
CA ARG A 658 -17.73 7.15 41.78
C ARG A 658 -17.20 5.73 41.58
N SER A 659 -16.14 5.54 40.80
CA SER A 659 -15.66 4.20 40.42
C SER A 659 -15.36 3.30 41.63
N ARG A 660 -14.70 3.84 42.67
CA ARG A 660 -14.37 3.06 43.87
C ARG A 660 -15.60 2.57 44.62
N GLU A 661 -16.57 3.46 44.84
CA GLU A 661 -17.85 3.12 45.49
C GLU A 661 -18.59 2.01 44.71
N VAL A 662 -18.64 2.12 43.38
CA VAL A 662 -19.33 1.15 42.52
C VAL A 662 -18.65 -0.22 42.57
N ILE A 663 -17.31 -0.28 42.52
CA ILE A 663 -16.54 -1.52 42.61
C ILE A 663 -16.77 -2.21 43.96
N GLU A 664 -16.61 -1.48 45.07
CA GLU A 664 -16.79 -2.03 46.42
C GLU A 664 -18.23 -2.56 46.63
N LYS A 665 -19.23 -1.82 46.13
CA LYS A 665 -20.64 -2.24 46.18
C LYS A 665 -20.89 -3.49 45.32
N MET A 666 -20.34 -3.54 44.11
CA MET A 666 -20.46 -4.68 43.20
C MET A 666 -19.90 -5.96 43.84
N GLU A 667 -18.67 -5.91 44.35
CA GLU A 667 -18.00 -7.08 44.96
C GLU A 667 -18.71 -7.55 46.23
N SER A 668 -19.14 -6.62 47.08
CA SER A 668 -19.87 -6.96 48.31
C SER A 668 -21.23 -7.60 48.00
N ALA A 669 -21.96 -7.07 47.03
CA ALA A 669 -23.29 -7.56 46.67
C ALA A 669 -23.23 -8.92 45.98
N ALA A 670 -22.28 -9.13 45.05
CA ALA A 670 -22.07 -10.42 44.40
C ALA A 670 -21.65 -11.52 45.39
N ALA A 671 -21.00 -11.16 46.50
CA ALA A 671 -20.66 -12.07 47.59
C ALA A 671 -21.82 -12.28 48.61
N GLY A 672 -23.00 -11.69 48.40
CA GLY A 672 -24.14 -11.80 49.32
C GLY A 672 -23.96 -11.05 50.64
N ARG A 673 -23.05 -10.06 50.71
CA ARG A 673 -22.71 -9.31 51.93
C ARG A 673 -23.34 -7.93 52.01
N THR A 674 -24.18 -7.55 51.05
CA THR A 674 -24.80 -6.23 50.99
C THR A 674 -26.22 -6.24 51.53
N ARG A 675 -26.51 -5.39 52.53
CA ARG A 675 -27.85 -5.24 53.11
C ARG A 675 -28.84 -4.73 52.07
N GLY A 676 -30.02 -5.36 51.98
CA GLY A 676 -31.08 -4.98 51.05
C GLY A 676 -30.95 -5.57 49.64
N ILE A 677 -29.88 -6.30 49.35
CA ILE A 677 -29.73 -7.10 48.12
C ILE A 677 -29.77 -8.58 48.53
N PRO A 678 -30.71 -9.38 47.99
CA PRO A 678 -30.76 -10.82 48.27
C PRO A 678 -29.43 -11.50 47.92
N ALA A 679 -28.98 -12.43 48.77
CA ALA A 679 -27.80 -13.23 48.47
C ALA A 679 -28.06 -14.13 47.25
N PRO A 680 -27.09 -14.27 46.32
CA PRO A 680 -27.27 -15.06 45.12
C PRO A 680 -27.35 -16.56 45.45
N GLU A 681 -28.30 -17.26 44.82
CA GLU A 681 -28.49 -18.70 44.96
C GLU A 681 -27.60 -19.49 43.98
N THR A 682 -27.14 -18.83 42.90
CA THR A 682 -26.31 -19.38 41.82
C THR A 682 -25.19 -18.42 41.40
N ARG A 683 -24.18 -18.93 40.66
CA ARG A 683 -23.11 -18.08 40.08
C ARG A 683 -23.64 -17.09 39.04
N VAL A 684 -24.70 -17.46 38.32
CA VAL A 684 -25.35 -16.59 37.32
C VAL A 684 -26.02 -15.40 38.02
N GLN A 685 -26.68 -15.62 39.16
CA GLN A 685 -27.25 -14.55 39.97
C GLN A 685 -26.16 -13.64 40.55
N ALA A 686 -25.05 -14.18 41.05
CA ALA A 686 -23.94 -13.36 41.55
C ALA A 686 -23.38 -12.43 40.46
N THR A 687 -23.21 -12.96 39.24
CA THR A 687 -22.78 -12.17 38.08
C THR A 687 -23.83 -11.12 37.69
N SER A 688 -25.11 -11.49 37.71
CA SER A 688 -26.22 -10.58 37.37
C SER A 688 -26.37 -9.44 38.39
N ILE A 689 -26.14 -9.69 39.69
CA ILE A 689 -26.09 -8.63 40.72
C ILE A 689 -24.98 -7.64 40.40
N ALA A 690 -23.79 -8.13 40.07
CA ALA A 690 -22.67 -7.27 39.68
C ALA A 690 -23.00 -6.46 38.42
N GLU A 691 -23.61 -7.08 37.41
CA GLU A 691 -24.02 -6.39 36.18
C GLU A 691 -25.09 -5.33 36.41
N ASP A 692 -26.12 -5.61 37.21
CA ASP A 692 -27.16 -4.64 37.55
C ASP A 692 -26.56 -3.37 38.19
N ILE A 693 -25.61 -3.54 39.12
CA ILE A 693 -24.92 -2.44 39.79
C ILE A 693 -24.06 -1.64 38.79
N VAL A 694 -23.22 -2.32 38.01
CA VAL A 694 -22.28 -1.67 37.09
C VAL A 694 -23.02 -0.95 35.96
N PHE A 695 -23.96 -1.62 35.28
CA PHE A 695 -24.69 -0.99 34.18
C PHE A 695 -25.67 0.09 34.66
N THR A 696 -26.15 0.04 35.91
CA THR A 696 -26.84 1.19 36.51
C THR A 696 -25.92 2.38 36.62
N ALA A 697 -24.71 2.22 37.17
CA ALA A 697 -23.74 3.30 37.25
C ALA A 697 -23.34 3.85 35.86
N HIS A 698 -23.25 2.98 34.84
CA HIS A 698 -22.95 3.41 33.47
C HIS A 698 -24.06 4.29 32.86
N LEU A 699 -25.32 3.88 33.06
CA LEU A 699 -26.48 4.56 32.50
C LEU A 699 -26.78 5.88 33.21
N ASP A 700 -26.58 5.92 34.53
CA ASP A 700 -26.74 7.11 35.36
C ASP A 700 -25.66 8.15 35.07
N GLY A 701 -24.47 7.72 34.63
CA GLY A 701 -23.36 8.60 34.32
C GLY A 701 -23.60 9.53 33.12
N GLY A 702 -24.58 9.23 32.25
CA GLY A 702 -24.87 10.07 31.07
C GLY A 702 -23.76 10.10 30.00
N ARG A 703 -22.77 9.20 30.11
CA ARG A 703 -21.52 9.19 29.31
C ARG A 703 -21.53 8.20 28.15
N LEU A 704 -22.70 7.65 27.81
CA LEU A 704 -22.86 6.70 26.72
C LEU A 704 -23.65 7.31 25.57
N ALA A 705 -23.07 7.29 24.37
CA ALA A 705 -23.78 7.59 23.12
C ALA A 705 -24.98 6.65 22.91
N PRO A 706 -26.01 7.02 22.11
CA PRO A 706 -27.25 6.25 21.99
C PRO A 706 -27.06 4.75 21.71
N LYS A 707 -26.15 4.39 20.80
CA LYS A 707 -25.82 2.99 20.48
C LYS A 707 -25.27 2.23 21.70
N ASN A 708 -24.31 2.83 22.41
CA ASN A 708 -23.69 2.21 23.58
C ASN A 708 -24.64 2.18 24.79
N ARG A 709 -25.52 3.18 24.89
CA ARG A 709 -26.60 3.23 25.89
C ARG A 709 -27.61 2.10 25.66
N ALA A 710 -28.01 1.83 24.41
CA ALA A 710 -28.86 0.70 24.07
C ALA A 710 -28.23 -0.65 24.47
N ALA A 711 -26.93 -0.82 24.19
CA ALA A 711 -26.18 -2.01 24.60
C ALA A 711 -26.11 -2.19 26.13
N ALA A 712 -25.86 -1.10 26.88
CA ALA A 712 -25.86 -1.12 28.35
C ALA A 712 -27.24 -1.42 28.94
N LEU A 713 -28.31 -0.82 28.39
CA LEU A 713 -29.70 -1.10 28.78
C LEU A 713 -30.07 -2.56 28.56
N LYS A 714 -29.73 -3.13 27.40
CA LYS A 714 -29.94 -4.56 27.11
C LYS A 714 -29.26 -5.46 28.15
N ARG A 715 -28.00 -5.18 28.46
CA ARG A 715 -27.24 -5.96 29.46
C ARG A 715 -27.88 -5.86 30.84
N ARG A 716 -28.26 -4.66 31.27
CA ARG A 716 -28.96 -4.46 32.55
C ARG A 716 -30.32 -5.15 32.58
N ALA A 717 -31.06 -5.12 31.46
CA ALA A 717 -32.35 -5.80 31.34
C ALA A 717 -32.22 -7.31 31.59
N PHE A 718 -31.24 -7.97 30.96
CA PHE A 718 -31.01 -9.40 31.19
C PHE A 718 -30.56 -9.71 32.61
N ALA A 719 -29.66 -8.90 33.17
CA ALA A 719 -29.25 -9.06 34.56
C ALA A 719 -30.45 -8.95 35.52
N ARG A 720 -31.34 -7.98 35.30
CA ARG A 720 -32.56 -7.78 36.09
C ARG A 720 -33.57 -8.89 35.90
N ASP A 721 -33.77 -9.36 34.66
CA ASP A 721 -34.63 -10.52 34.35
C ASP A 721 -34.15 -11.77 35.10
N TYR A 722 -32.83 -12.02 35.11
CA TYR A 722 -32.22 -13.14 35.81
C TYR A 722 -32.32 -13.05 37.34
N LEU A 723 -32.51 -11.85 37.88
CA LEU A 723 -32.77 -11.62 39.30
C LEU A 723 -34.26 -11.59 39.65
N GLY A 724 -35.14 -11.90 38.69
CA GLY A 724 -36.59 -11.88 38.89
C GLY A 724 -37.22 -10.48 38.92
N LYS A 725 -36.48 -9.43 38.56
CA LYS A 725 -36.95 -8.03 38.50
C LYS A 725 -37.60 -7.72 37.15
N ALA A 726 -38.67 -8.46 36.82
CA ALA A 726 -39.21 -8.50 35.46
C ALA A 726 -39.81 -7.17 34.97
N ASP A 727 -40.35 -6.31 35.85
CA ASP A 727 -40.85 -4.99 35.48
C ASP A 727 -39.70 -4.04 35.08
N GLU A 728 -38.62 -4.05 35.86
CA GLU A 728 -37.43 -3.25 35.59
C GLU A 728 -36.71 -3.71 34.30
N ALA A 729 -36.65 -5.03 34.08
CA ALA A 729 -36.10 -5.62 32.87
C ALA A 729 -36.88 -5.20 31.61
N LEU A 730 -38.22 -5.20 31.68
CA LEU A 730 -39.07 -4.79 30.57
C LEU A 730 -38.90 -3.30 30.24
N ALA A 731 -38.80 -2.45 31.27
CA ALA A 731 -38.54 -1.03 31.08
C ALA A 731 -37.19 -0.79 30.37
N ASP A 732 -36.13 -1.48 30.80
CA ASP A 732 -34.80 -1.33 30.21
C ASP A 732 -34.73 -1.82 28.77
N ILE A 733 -35.28 -3.00 28.46
CA ILE A 733 -35.20 -3.55 27.10
C ILE A 733 -36.07 -2.77 26.10
N ARG A 734 -37.19 -2.19 26.54
CA ARG A 734 -37.99 -1.25 25.73
C ARG A 734 -37.24 0.05 25.44
N ALA A 735 -36.55 0.59 26.45
CA ALA A 735 -35.69 1.75 26.26
C ALA A 735 -34.54 1.43 25.29
N ALA A 736 -33.95 0.23 25.38
CA ALA A 736 -32.94 -0.24 24.44
C ALA A 736 -33.49 -0.34 23.01
N ALA A 737 -34.68 -0.93 22.84
CA ALA A 737 -35.35 -1.08 21.55
C ALA A 737 -35.74 0.26 20.92
N THR A 738 -36.02 1.28 21.73
CA THR A 738 -36.27 2.65 21.25
C THR A 738 -35.01 3.28 20.66
N LEU A 739 -33.85 3.01 21.26
CA LEU A 739 -32.56 3.56 20.84
C LEU A 739 -31.93 2.80 19.66
N ALA A 740 -32.25 1.51 19.51
CA ALA A 740 -31.71 0.64 18.47
C ALA A 740 -32.78 -0.37 18.01
N PRO A 741 -33.80 0.07 17.23
CA PRO A 741 -34.96 -0.75 16.87
C PRO A 741 -34.62 -1.94 15.97
N ASP A 742 -33.57 -1.82 15.16
CA ASP A 742 -33.16 -2.84 14.19
C ASP A 742 -32.11 -3.82 14.74
N GLU A 743 -31.66 -3.61 15.99
CA GLU A 743 -30.65 -4.46 16.62
C GLU A 743 -31.30 -5.78 17.06
N ARG A 744 -31.11 -6.82 16.25
CA ARG A 744 -31.61 -8.19 16.46
C ARG A 744 -31.55 -8.67 17.91
N SER A 745 -30.41 -8.47 18.56
CA SER A 745 -30.17 -8.98 19.91
C SER A 745 -31.05 -8.29 20.96
N ILE A 746 -31.49 -7.04 20.72
CA ILE A 746 -32.43 -6.31 21.57
C ILE A 746 -33.86 -6.78 21.31
N VAL A 747 -34.25 -6.96 20.06
CA VAL A 747 -35.60 -7.42 19.68
C VAL A 747 -35.89 -8.82 20.25
N ILE A 748 -34.95 -9.75 20.12
CA ILE A 748 -35.08 -11.09 20.71
C ILE A 748 -35.13 -11.01 22.24
N GLY A 749 -34.33 -10.13 22.84
CA GLY A 749 -34.35 -9.90 24.28
C GLY A 749 -35.70 -9.40 24.80
N LEU A 750 -36.36 -8.51 24.05
CA LEU A 750 -37.69 -7.99 24.38
C LEU A 750 -38.74 -9.11 24.41
N ALA A 751 -38.70 -10.02 23.43
CA ALA A 751 -39.58 -11.18 23.41
C ALA A 751 -39.36 -12.13 24.60
N GLU A 752 -38.11 -12.39 24.98
CA GLU A 752 -37.80 -13.25 26.13
C GLU A 752 -38.27 -12.63 27.45
N VAL A 753 -38.15 -11.30 27.62
CA VAL A 753 -38.66 -10.61 28.81
C VAL A 753 -40.20 -10.67 28.85
N HIS A 754 -40.88 -10.48 27.72
CA HIS A 754 -42.34 -10.68 27.64
C HIS A 754 -42.74 -12.13 27.99
N PHE A 755 -42.01 -13.12 27.47
CA PHE A 755 -42.22 -14.52 27.82
C PHE A 755 -42.04 -14.76 29.33
N GLY A 756 -40.97 -14.24 29.92
CA GLY A 756 -40.65 -14.38 31.35
C GLY A 756 -41.71 -13.78 32.29
N ARG A 757 -42.55 -12.89 31.77
CA ARG A 757 -43.69 -12.26 32.47
C ARG A 757 -45.02 -12.98 32.25
N GLY A 758 -45.07 -14.00 31.40
CA GLY A 758 -46.31 -14.66 30.99
C GLY A 758 -47.11 -13.89 29.94
N GLU A 759 -46.54 -12.83 29.36
CA GLU A 759 -47.16 -11.98 28.34
C GLU A 759 -46.96 -12.62 26.94
N PHE A 760 -47.40 -13.87 26.79
CA PHE A 760 -47.09 -14.70 25.61
C PHE A 760 -47.60 -14.11 24.30
N ALA A 761 -48.75 -13.42 24.31
CA ALA A 761 -49.28 -12.77 23.11
C ALA A 761 -48.37 -11.62 22.62
N GLU A 762 -47.77 -10.86 23.53
CA GLU A 762 -46.81 -9.80 23.17
C GLU A 762 -45.49 -10.39 22.69
N ALA A 763 -44.99 -11.43 23.35
CA ALA A 763 -43.81 -12.16 22.88
C ALA A 763 -44.00 -12.72 21.46
N ALA A 764 -45.18 -13.27 21.15
CA ALA A 764 -45.52 -13.78 19.82
C ALA A 764 -45.45 -12.69 18.77
N LYS A 765 -46.09 -11.54 19.00
CA LYS A 765 -46.09 -10.38 18.09
C LYS A 765 -44.66 -9.95 17.74
N VAL A 766 -43.78 -9.85 18.74
CA VAL A 766 -42.37 -9.45 18.55
C VAL A 766 -41.62 -10.48 17.69
N LEU A 767 -41.75 -11.77 18.03
CA LEU A 767 -41.04 -12.85 17.33
C LEU A 767 -41.55 -13.06 15.89
N GLU A 768 -42.85 -12.93 15.65
CA GLU A 768 -43.46 -13.09 14.33
C GLU A 768 -43.06 -11.95 13.39
N LYS A 769 -43.11 -10.70 13.88
CA LYS A 769 -42.62 -9.55 13.14
C LYS A 769 -41.16 -9.77 12.74
N TYR A 770 -40.31 -10.08 13.71
CA TYR A 770 -38.89 -10.31 13.46
C TYR A 770 -38.63 -11.48 12.50
N ALA A 771 -39.34 -12.60 12.66
CA ALA A 771 -39.23 -13.76 11.77
C ALA A 771 -39.64 -13.45 10.32
N SER A 772 -40.64 -12.58 10.13
CA SER A 772 -41.09 -12.17 8.79
C SER A 772 -40.05 -11.34 8.04
N GLU A 773 -39.20 -10.61 8.77
CA GLU A 773 -38.18 -9.72 8.20
C GLU A 773 -36.85 -10.44 7.93
N THR A 774 -36.47 -11.43 8.77
CA THR A 774 -35.13 -12.05 8.70
C THR A 774 -35.10 -13.53 8.36
N GLY A 775 -36.25 -14.19 8.27
CA GLY A 775 -36.34 -15.66 8.29
C GLY A 775 -36.08 -16.24 9.69
N ALA A 776 -36.57 -17.46 9.93
CA ALA A 776 -36.50 -18.11 11.25
C ALA A 776 -35.30 -19.06 11.34
N VAL A 777 -34.25 -18.65 12.06
CA VAL A 777 -33.11 -19.52 12.44
C VAL A 777 -33.47 -20.42 13.64
N PRO A 778 -32.69 -21.48 13.96
CA PRO A 778 -33.00 -22.40 15.07
C PRO A 778 -33.36 -21.71 16.39
N ASP A 779 -32.52 -20.80 16.87
CA ASP A 779 -32.75 -20.09 18.14
C ASP A 779 -34.09 -19.32 18.18
N LEU A 780 -34.47 -18.71 17.05
CA LEU A 780 -35.75 -18.00 16.94
C LEU A 780 -36.93 -18.98 16.96
N ARG A 781 -36.82 -20.12 16.27
CA ARG A 781 -37.84 -21.17 16.28
C ARG A 781 -38.03 -21.75 17.68
N TYR A 782 -36.94 -21.98 18.42
CA TYR A 782 -37.01 -22.46 19.80
C TYR A 782 -37.81 -21.50 20.71
N LYS A 783 -37.51 -20.20 20.63
CA LYS A 783 -38.22 -19.17 21.41
C LYS A 783 -39.69 -19.05 20.98
N ARG A 784 -39.96 -19.04 19.68
CA ARG A 784 -41.33 -18.99 19.13
C ARG A 784 -42.14 -20.22 19.51
N GLY A 785 -41.54 -21.41 19.46
CA GLY A 785 -42.17 -22.67 19.86
C GLY A 785 -42.61 -22.65 21.32
N ARG A 786 -41.76 -22.10 22.23
CA ARG A 786 -42.12 -21.93 23.65
C ARG A 786 -43.32 -21.00 23.81
N VAL A 787 -43.33 -19.87 23.11
CA VAL A 787 -44.45 -18.92 23.12
C VAL A 787 -45.74 -19.58 22.61
N ARG A 788 -45.69 -20.27 21.47
CA ARG A 788 -46.84 -20.99 20.89
C ARG A 788 -47.38 -22.08 21.81
N PHE A 789 -46.49 -22.82 22.49
CA PHE A 789 -46.89 -23.82 23.47
C PHE A 789 -47.74 -23.22 24.59
N TYR A 790 -47.34 -22.07 25.13
CA TYR A 790 -48.10 -21.41 26.20
C TYR A 790 -49.37 -20.69 25.72
N LEU A 791 -49.44 -20.31 24.44
CA LEU A 791 -50.67 -19.85 23.79
C LEU A 791 -51.65 -20.99 23.46
N GLY A 792 -51.24 -22.25 23.61
CA GLY A 792 -52.04 -23.43 23.30
C GLY A 792 -51.98 -23.87 21.83
N ASP A 793 -51.15 -23.22 21.01
CA ASP A 793 -50.84 -23.66 19.64
C ASP A 793 -49.79 -24.78 19.66
N PHE A 794 -50.23 -25.97 20.07
CA PHE A 794 -49.37 -27.15 20.17
C PHE A 794 -48.91 -27.67 18.79
N ASN A 795 -49.64 -27.35 17.72
CA ASN A 795 -49.24 -27.72 16.36
C ASN A 795 -48.07 -26.86 15.90
N GLY A 796 -48.22 -25.54 15.93
CA GLY A 796 -47.14 -24.62 15.56
C GLY A 796 -45.93 -24.71 16.49
N ALA A 797 -46.14 -25.02 17.77
CA ALA A 797 -45.04 -25.31 18.70
C ALA A 797 -44.26 -26.57 18.30
N ALA A 798 -44.94 -27.68 18.00
CA ALA A 798 -44.29 -28.91 17.56
C ALA A 798 -43.50 -28.72 16.25
N GLU A 799 -44.07 -28.00 15.28
CA GLU A 799 -43.38 -27.66 14.02
C GLU A 799 -42.08 -26.88 14.27
N ASP A 800 -42.14 -25.87 15.14
CA ASP A 800 -40.97 -25.05 15.48
C ASP A 800 -39.87 -25.84 16.19
N PHE A 801 -40.23 -26.67 17.16
CA PHE A 801 -39.25 -27.48 17.89
C PHE A 801 -38.68 -28.61 17.04
N GLU A 802 -39.48 -29.23 16.17
CA GLU A 802 -38.99 -30.25 15.24
C GLU A 802 -38.00 -29.63 14.23
N ALA A 803 -38.35 -28.47 13.65
CA ALA A 803 -37.47 -27.74 12.76
C ALA A 803 -36.18 -27.28 13.46
N ASN A 804 -36.26 -26.80 14.71
CA ASN A 804 -35.06 -26.50 15.50
C ASN A 804 -34.21 -27.76 15.69
N ALA A 805 -34.78 -28.87 16.16
CA ALA A 805 -34.04 -30.09 16.48
C ALA A 805 -33.34 -30.72 15.26
N ARG A 806 -33.86 -30.50 14.05
CA ARG A 806 -33.22 -30.93 12.79
C ARG A 806 -31.95 -30.15 12.47
N GLU A 807 -31.87 -28.89 12.89
CA GLU A 807 -30.76 -27.98 12.57
C GLU A 807 -29.77 -27.79 13.74
N SER A 808 -30.23 -27.95 15.00
CA SER A 808 -29.40 -27.80 16.20
C SER A 808 -28.64 -29.09 16.57
N THR A 809 -27.68 -28.99 17.50
CA THR A 809 -26.86 -30.12 17.99
C THR A 809 -26.66 -30.03 19.51
N GLY A 810 -26.15 -31.10 20.13
CA GLY A 810 -25.79 -31.11 21.56
C GLY A 810 -26.97 -30.76 22.49
N ALA A 811 -26.71 -29.94 23.51
CA ALA A 811 -27.72 -29.52 24.49
C ALA A 811 -28.92 -28.82 23.83
N GLU A 812 -28.69 -27.95 22.85
CA GLU A 812 -29.76 -27.18 22.19
C GLU A 812 -30.79 -28.11 21.54
N ARG A 813 -30.32 -29.15 20.84
CA ARG A 813 -31.19 -30.19 20.28
C ARG A 813 -31.96 -30.90 21.38
N GLN A 814 -31.30 -31.29 22.47
CA GLN A 814 -31.96 -32.00 23.58
C GLN A 814 -33.08 -31.15 24.22
N TYR A 815 -32.87 -29.85 24.42
CA TYR A 815 -33.91 -28.94 24.90
C TYR A 815 -35.07 -28.80 23.90
N ALA A 816 -34.78 -28.68 22.60
CA ALA A 816 -35.82 -28.65 21.58
C ALA A 816 -36.65 -29.96 21.58
N LEU A 817 -36.01 -31.12 21.78
CA LEU A 817 -36.69 -32.40 21.88
C LEU A 817 -37.58 -32.53 23.13
N LEU A 818 -37.17 -31.96 24.27
CA LEU A 818 -38.01 -31.89 25.48
C LEU A 818 -39.33 -31.15 25.21
N TRP A 819 -39.23 -30.00 24.55
CA TRP A 819 -40.41 -29.21 24.23
C TRP A 819 -41.23 -29.78 23.06
N LEU A 820 -40.59 -30.43 22.08
CA LEU A 820 -41.28 -31.19 21.03
C LEU A 820 -42.13 -32.32 21.65
N GLN A 821 -41.53 -33.09 22.56
CA GLN A 821 -42.21 -34.13 23.31
C GLN A 821 -43.44 -33.59 24.04
N ALA A 822 -43.27 -32.49 24.79
CA ALA A 822 -44.36 -31.86 25.51
C ALA A 822 -45.49 -31.36 24.58
N SER A 823 -45.13 -30.79 23.42
CA SER A 823 -46.08 -30.26 22.43
C SER A 823 -46.90 -31.38 21.78
N LEU A 824 -46.27 -32.47 21.36
CA LEU A 824 -46.94 -33.63 20.78
C LEU A 824 -47.87 -34.31 21.79
N ALA A 825 -47.40 -34.52 23.02
CA ALA A 825 -48.20 -35.13 24.08
C ALA A 825 -49.41 -34.26 24.47
N SER A 826 -49.26 -32.93 24.49
CA SER A 826 -50.35 -31.99 24.83
C SER A 826 -51.49 -31.98 23.81
N LYS A 827 -51.25 -32.45 22.57
CA LYS A 827 -52.29 -32.62 21.54
C LYS A 827 -52.74 -34.07 21.34
N GLY A 828 -52.38 -34.98 22.26
CA GLY A 828 -52.79 -36.39 22.23
C GLY A 828 -52.04 -37.26 21.21
N VAL A 829 -50.89 -36.80 20.70
CA VAL A 829 -50.02 -37.60 19.82
C VAL A 829 -48.91 -38.24 20.65
N ASP A 830 -48.64 -39.54 20.46
CA ASP A 830 -47.52 -40.22 21.11
C ASP A 830 -46.18 -39.61 20.64
N PRO A 831 -45.43 -38.92 21.53
CA PRO A 831 -44.20 -38.25 21.14
C PRO A 831 -43.03 -39.20 20.89
N VAL A 832 -43.11 -40.45 21.36
CA VAL A 832 -41.95 -41.36 21.42
C VAL A 832 -41.45 -41.71 20.03
N ALA A 833 -42.36 -42.00 19.10
CA ALA A 833 -41.99 -42.37 17.73
C ALA A 833 -41.22 -41.25 17.03
N THR A 834 -41.69 -40.00 17.13
CA THR A 834 -41.06 -38.84 16.49
C THR A 834 -39.71 -38.50 17.12
N VAL A 835 -39.64 -38.40 18.45
CA VAL A 835 -38.41 -37.99 19.16
C VAL A 835 -37.27 -39.00 18.97
N ARG A 836 -37.59 -40.29 18.84
CA ARG A 836 -36.59 -41.35 18.58
C ARG A 836 -35.96 -41.31 17.19
N THR A 837 -36.54 -40.56 16.24
CA THR A 837 -35.93 -40.39 14.90
C THR A 837 -34.72 -39.46 14.91
N PHE A 838 -34.55 -38.67 15.98
CA PHE A 838 -33.42 -37.75 16.14
C PHE A 838 -32.22 -38.46 16.77
N ASP A 839 -31.02 -37.99 16.44
CA ASP A 839 -29.82 -38.39 17.16
C ASP A 839 -29.84 -37.80 18.58
N ARG A 840 -29.85 -38.72 19.56
CA ARG A 840 -29.91 -38.48 21.01
C ARG A 840 -28.58 -38.82 21.71
N SER A 841 -27.47 -38.83 20.97
CA SER A 841 -26.17 -39.28 21.47
C SER A 841 -25.73 -38.59 22.78
N ASP A 842 -25.16 -39.40 23.68
CA ASP A 842 -24.79 -39.11 25.07
C ASP A 842 -23.49 -38.28 25.22
N THR A 843 -23.16 -37.45 24.23
CA THR A 843 -21.96 -36.59 24.32
C THR A 843 -22.18 -35.39 25.23
N VAL A 844 -23.44 -35.07 25.55
CA VAL A 844 -23.84 -33.99 26.45
C VAL A 844 -24.69 -34.56 27.58
N ARG A 845 -24.13 -34.59 28.79
CA ARG A 845 -24.71 -35.23 29.98
C ARG A 845 -26.02 -34.59 30.48
N TRP A 846 -26.25 -33.31 30.21
CA TRP A 846 -27.44 -32.58 30.67
C TRP A 846 -27.97 -31.69 29.53
N PRO A 847 -29.28 -31.70 29.19
CA PRO A 847 -30.43 -32.23 29.94
C PRO A 847 -30.84 -33.68 29.60
N TYR A 848 -29.97 -34.52 29.03
CA TYR A 848 -30.32 -35.88 28.57
C TYR A 848 -31.12 -36.77 29.57
N PRO A 849 -30.81 -36.83 30.88
CA PRO A 849 -31.61 -37.57 31.85
C PRO A 849 -33.07 -37.13 31.94
N ILE A 850 -33.34 -35.83 31.70
CA ILE A 850 -34.71 -35.30 31.63
C ILE A 850 -35.41 -35.90 30.40
N LEU A 851 -34.72 -35.95 29.26
CA LEU A 851 -35.27 -36.49 28.01
C LEU A 851 -35.64 -37.97 28.16
N GLN A 852 -34.76 -38.77 28.79
CA GLN A 852 -35.05 -40.17 29.11
C GLN A 852 -36.27 -40.31 30.01
N HIS A 853 -36.38 -39.48 31.04
CA HIS A 853 -37.51 -39.50 31.95
C HIS A 853 -38.83 -39.14 31.27
N VAL A 854 -38.88 -38.08 30.45
CA VAL A 854 -40.13 -37.67 29.78
C VAL A 854 -40.59 -38.67 28.72
N LEU A 855 -39.67 -39.45 28.12
CA LEU A 855 -39.97 -40.56 27.21
C LEU A 855 -40.34 -41.87 27.92
N GLY A 856 -40.27 -41.92 29.26
CA GLY A 856 -40.59 -43.11 30.05
C GLY A 856 -39.48 -44.17 30.07
N GLU A 857 -38.25 -43.81 29.72
CA GLU A 857 -37.09 -44.71 29.73
C GLU A 857 -36.47 -44.84 31.15
N THR A 858 -36.72 -43.86 32.03
CA THR A 858 -36.28 -43.85 33.43
C THR A 858 -37.38 -43.34 34.37
N ASP A 859 -37.31 -43.70 35.65
CA ASP A 859 -38.22 -43.20 36.69
C ASP A 859 -37.81 -41.83 37.26
N GLU A 860 -38.71 -41.21 38.03
CA GLU A 860 -38.48 -39.88 38.63
C GLU A 860 -37.33 -39.88 39.64
N ALA A 861 -37.17 -40.96 40.41
CA ALA A 861 -36.09 -41.09 41.39
C ALA A 861 -34.72 -41.11 40.72
N THR A 862 -34.60 -41.79 39.58
CA THR A 862 -33.38 -41.86 38.77
C THR A 862 -33.03 -40.49 38.19
N LEU A 863 -34.02 -39.75 37.69
CA LEU A 863 -33.82 -38.37 37.21
C LEU A 863 -33.30 -37.45 38.33
N LEU A 864 -33.96 -37.45 39.50
CA LEU A 864 -33.57 -36.58 40.61
C LEU A 864 -32.19 -36.95 41.18
N LYS A 865 -31.78 -38.22 41.09
CA LYS A 865 -30.42 -38.65 41.42
C LYS A 865 -29.41 -38.15 40.38
N ALA A 866 -29.77 -38.17 39.10
CA ALA A 866 -28.92 -37.69 38.01
C ALA A 866 -28.68 -36.16 38.05
N ALA A 867 -29.64 -35.40 38.60
CA ALA A 867 -29.57 -33.95 38.80
C ALA A 867 -28.68 -33.50 39.98
N ARG A 868 -28.05 -34.44 40.70
CA ARG A 868 -27.11 -34.12 41.80
C ARG A 868 -25.74 -33.78 41.24
N ASP A 869 -25.14 -32.72 41.76
CA ASP A 869 -23.83 -32.24 41.34
C ASP A 869 -23.00 -31.78 42.56
N PRO A 870 -21.68 -32.00 42.59
CA PRO A 870 -20.82 -31.48 43.65
C PRO A 870 -20.84 -29.95 43.77
N ASP A 871 -21.09 -29.23 42.67
CA ASP A 871 -21.27 -27.78 42.71
C ASP A 871 -22.71 -27.41 43.08
N ALA A 872 -22.89 -26.68 44.18
CA ALA A 872 -24.19 -26.33 44.71
C ALA A 872 -25.03 -25.45 43.74
N SER A 873 -24.39 -24.63 42.91
CA SER A 873 -25.07 -23.83 41.89
C SER A 873 -25.59 -24.74 40.77
N THR A 874 -24.73 -25.61 40.24
CA THR A 874 -25.09 -26.59 39.21
C THR A 874 -26.20 -27.52 39.69
N GLN A 875 -26.12 -28.03 40.92
CA GLN A 875 -27.14 -28.90 41.48
C GLN A 875 -28.51 -28.21 41.55
N LYS A 876 -28.58 -26.96 42.03
CA LYS A 876 -29.85 -26.21 42.09
C LYS A 876 -30.44 -26.00 40.70
N SER A 877 -29.59 -25.62 39.74
CA SER A 877 -29.93 -25.45 38.33
C SER A 877 -30.55 -26.72 37.74
N GLN A 878 -29.86 -27.85 37.85
CA GLN A 878 -30.32 -29.13 37.32
C GLN A 878 -31.59 -29.63 38.01
N LEU A 879 -31.69 -29.47 39.34
CA LEU A 879 -32.91 -29.83 40.07
C LEU A 879 -34.11 -28.99 39.62
N CYS A 880 -33.93 -27.69 39.35
CA CYS A 880 -35.00 -26.82 38.87
C CYS A 880 -35.60 -27.35 37.56
N GLU A 881 -34.74 -27.68 36.59
CA GLU A 881 -35.18 -28.20 35.29
C GLU A 881 -35.81 -29.59 35.40
N ALA A 882 -35.19 -30.48 36.19
CA ALA A 882 -35.72 -31.82 36.43
C ALA A 882 -37.13 -31.78 37.05
N TYR A 883 -37.33 -30.96 38.08
CA TYR A 883 -38.64 -30.78 38.71
C TYR A 883 -39.66 -30.21 37.73
N PHE A 884 -39.29 -29.20 36.93
CA PHE A 884 -40.20 -28.60 35.96
C PHE A 884 -40.67 -29.61 34.91
N PHE A 885 -39.76 -30.29 34.22
CA PHE A 885 -40.13 -31.20 33.14
C PHE A 885 -40.85 -32.46 33.64
N ALA A 886 -40.48 -32.99 34.82
CA ALA A 886 -41.24 -34.06 35.46
C ALA A 886 -42.66 -33.61 35.85
N GLY A 887 -42.80 -32.37 36.34
CA GLY A 887 -44.09 -31.74 36.61
C GLY A 887 -44.94 -31.55 35.35
N LEU A 888 -44.31 -31.09 34.26
CA LEU A 888 -44.97 -30.89 32.97
C LEU A 888 -45.49 -32.22 32.40
N LYS A 889 -44.70 -33.29 32.47
CA LYS A 889 -45.11 -34.65 32.08
C LYS A 889 -46.36 -35.09 32.85
N LYS A 890 -46.36 -34.94 34.18
CA LYS A 890 -47.50 -35.30 35.04
C LYS A 890 -48.75 -34.48 34.74
N ARG A 891 -48.59 -33.18 34.50
CA ARG A 891 -49.71 -32.29 34.12
C ARG A 891 -50.35 -32.74 32.81
N ILE A 892 -49.55 -33.05 31.80
CA ILE A 892 -50.05 -33.52 30.50
C ILE A 892 -50.77 -34.88 30.65
N ALA A 893 -50.29 -35.75 31.54
CA ALA A 893 -50.93 -37.03 31.87
C ALA A 893 -52.15 -36.92 32.80
N GLY A 894 -52.53 -35.72 33.26
CA GLY A 894 -53.68 -35.48 34.15
C GLY A 894 -53.42 -35.64 35.66
N ASP A 895 -52.18 -35.97 36.07
CA ASP A 895 -51.76 -36.01 37.49
C ASP A 895 -51.48 -34.58 38.01
N ASN A 896 -52.56 -33.83 38.25
CA ASN A 896 -52.48 -32.43 38.67
C ASN A 896 -51.83 -32.24 40.06
N ASP A 897 -52.05 -33.18 40.98
CA ASP A 897 -51.49 -33.09 42.34
C ASP A 897 -49.99 -33.39 42.35
N GLY A 898 -49.54 -34.40 41.59
CA GLY A 898 -48.13 -34.68 41.39
C GLY A 898 -47.42 -33.54 40.65
N ALA A 899 -48.05 -32.99 39.60
CA ALA A 899 -47.53 -31.83 38.88
C ALA A 899 -47.38 -30.61 39.81
N ARG A 900 -48.39 -30.30 40.63
CA ARG A 900 -48.35 -29.18 41.58
C ARG A 900 -47.17 -29.29 42.55
N ARG A 901 -46.92 -30.48 43.12
CA ARG A 901 -45.78 -30.70 44.03
C ARG A 901 -44.44 -30.45 43.34
N LEU A 902 -44.26 -30.95 42.11
CA LEU A 902 -43.00 -30.78 41.38
C LEU A 902 -42.78 -29.34 40.93
N PHE A 903 -43.81 -28.62 40.48
CA PHE A 903 -43.67 -27.20 40.17
C PHE A 903 -43.35 -26.37 41.42
N GLN A 904 -43.93 -26.69 42.59
CA GLN A 904 -43.54 -26.05 43.85
C GLN A 904 -42.07 -26.33 44.19
N SER A 905 -41.57 -27.55 43.98
CA SER A 905 -40.16 -27.89 44.15
C SER A 905 -39.25 -27.12 43.20
N ALA A 906 -39.63 -26.96 41.92
CA ALA A 906 -38.91 -26.12 40.98
C ALA A 906 -38.83 -24.67 41.48
N ARG A 907 -39.95 -24.11 42.01
CA ARG A 907 -39.98 -22.78 42.61
C ARG A 907 -39.19 -22.64 43.90
N TYR A 908 -38.98 -23.73 44.64
CA TYR A 908 -38.18 -23.73 45.86
C TYR A 908 -36.67 -23.56 45.58
N THR A 909 -36.20 -23.91 44.37
CA THR A 909 -34.79 -23.76 43.98
C THR A 909 -34.33 -22.30 43.87
N LYS A 910 -35.27 -21.38 43.64
CA LYS A 910 -35.04 -19.93 43.43
C LYS A 910 -34.07 -19.61 42.28
N VAL A 911 -33.97 -20.47 41.27
CA VAL A 911 -33.15 -20.25 40.07
C VAL A 911 -33.90 -19.35 39.09
N THR A 912 -34.05 -18.07 39.44
CA THR A 912 -34.88 -17.08 38.72
C THR A 912 -34.49 -16.87 37.25
N GLU A 913 -33.22 -17.10 36.92
CA GLU A 913 -32.66 -16.99 35.57
C GLU A 913 -33.15 -18.08 34.60
N TYR A 914 -33.68 -19.20 35.11
CA TYR A 914 -34.13 -20.30 34.26
C TYR A 914 -35.56 -20.14 33.79
N THR A 915 -35.80 -20.61 32.57
CA THR A 915 -37.13 -20.64 31.97
C THR A 915 -38.04 -21.51 32.82
N GLU A 916 -37.55 -22.68 33.20
CA GLU A 916 -38.21 -23.75 33.95
C GLU A 916 -38.72 -23.27 35.31
N TYR A 917 -37.94 -22.40 35.98
CA TYR A 917 -38.37 -21.74 37.20
C TYR A 917 -39.56 -20.82 36.96
N ARG A 918 -39.50 -19.97 35.92
CA ARG A 918 -40.56 -19.01 35.58
C ARG A 918 -41.84 -19.73 35.14
N THR A 919 -41.69 -20.70 34.25
CA THR A 919 -42.79 -21.50 33.71
C THR A 919 -43.44 -22.41 34.74
N ALA A 920 -42.70 -22.92 35.74
CA ALA A 920 -43.31 -23.59 36.88
C ALA A 920 -44.32 -22.68 37.61
N GLY A 921 -44.08 -21.37 37.67
CA GLY A 921 -45.01 -20.38 38.20
C GLY A 921 -46.31 -20.32 37.39
N PHE A 922 -46.20 -20.18 36.06
CA PHE A 922 -47.36 -20.15 35.17
C PHE A 922 -48.19 -21.44 35.23
N GLU A 923 -47.53 -22.60 35.34
CA GLU A 923 -48.22 -23.88 35.47
C GLU A 923 -48.91 -24.03 36.84
N LEU A 924 -48.35 -23.48 37.92
CA LEU A 924 -49.02 -23.43 39.22
C LEU A 924 -50.26 -22.54 39.20
N GLU A 925 -50.21 -21.40 38.51
CA GLU A 925 -51.38 -20.53 38.32
C GLU A 925 -52.46 -21.23 37.51
N ARG A 926 -52.08 -21.91 36.42
CA ARG A 926 -52.99 -22.73 35.61
C ARG A 926 -53.67 -23.83 36.42
N LEU A 927 -52.96 -24.45 37.36
CA LEU A 927 -53.48 -25.49 38.27
C LEU A 927 -54.30 -24.95 39.46
N ARG A 928 -54.38 -23.63 39.65
CA ARG A 928 -55.26 -22.96 40.61
C ARG A 928 -56.60 -22.52 40.00
N GLY A 929 -56.63 -22.31 38.68
CA GLY A 929 -57.84 -21.94 37.93
C GLY A 929 -58.69 -23.11 37.45
N LYS A 930 -58.33 -24.35 37.82
CA LYS A 930 -59.10 -25.58 37.64
C LYS A 930 -59.40 -26.16 39.02
#